data_AF-A0A543A6R5-F1
#
_entry.id   AF-A0A543A6R5-F1
#
_cell.length_a   1.000
_cell.length_b   1.000
_cell.length_c   1.000
_cell.angle_alpha   90.00
_cell.angle_beta   90.00
_cell.angle_gamma   90.00
#
_symmetry.space_group_name_H-M   'P 1'
#
loop_
_entity.id
_entity.type
_entity.pdbx_description
1 polymer ?
#
loop_
_entity_poly.entity_id
_entity_poly.type
_entity_poly.pdbx_seq_one_letter_code
_entity_poly.pdbx_strand_id
1 'polypeptide(L)'
;MEWLSTAEIRRRFTAHFAENTEVGQHTVVPSASLLLDDPNLLFVNAGMVPFKPYFLGQATPPYDRATSVQKCIRTPDIEEVGKTTRHGTFFEMCGNFSFGNYFKEGAITLAWELITKSVADGGFGFDESILYPSVLDGDDEAVALWKSITGLPDDRIVRLPPSENYWSMGVPGPGGPCSEILIDRGPEFGADRDWEAGDRYLEFWNLVFMQDNVAVARSKYDVDIDGSLPQKSIDTGLGLERVAYLMQGKANMYETDVVFPVIEKAMELTGKKYGAAYEDDVRFRVVADHVRSSLMLIGDGVTPGNEGRGYVLRRLMRRAIRNMRLLGYEDPAMPELLPISRDKMGETYTELHTGWDRIKRVADAEEESFRKTLASGTQIFDLAATEVKSSGSTTFTGDKAFQLHDTYGFPIDLTLEMAAEAGLEVDEPGFRGLMSEQRERAKADARAKKGQHADLSAYRGILDTNGPTDWQAYTTLETESKPLALLKEGKPVDVLGPEEIGEIVLDRTPFYAESGGQAADAGIIEFDGGRLEVIDVQRPVKGLVVHQVRVVDGEFASGSAGGGLVHAQVDHEWRTGARQAHSGTHVVHAALREVLGPTALQSGSFNRPGYLRLDYGWTKGLTPAQMHEIEEVSNNALRADLPVAWDYMTLPQAKEWGAIALFGETYDDSKVRVVEIGGPWSRELCGGTHVDHSAQIGTIVVTSEASVGSGNRRIEAFTGVEGFNYLARERDVVSELNLLLKTKSDDVVGRVADMMERLKAAEKEIARARTAQLLASGGSIAATAVDVNGVKVVAQRVPGVGGGDARTLAQDVRARLGEAPAAVVLFGDADDKVAVVAAVNPAGITAGVKAGDLIKELAPVVGGRGGGKPDFAQGGGTDVTKIDAALDMVPTLVARD
;
A
#
# COMPACT_ATOMS: atom_id res chain seq x y z
N MET A 1 -36.94 -0.05 -30.72
CA MET A 1 -36.69 0.57 -29.41
C MET A 1 -36.20 1.99 -29.66
N GLU A 2 -36.71 2.97 -28.91
CA GLU A 2 -36.27 4.37 -29.02
C GLU A 2 -34.97 4.55 -28.21
N TRP A 3 -33.99 5.26 -28.77
CA TRP A 3 -32.66 5.40 -28.17
C TRP A 3 -32.72 6.30 -26.93
N LEU A 4 -32.19 5.84 -25.79
CA LEU A 4 -32.03 6.63 -24.56
C LEU A 4 -30.57 6.69 -24.13
N SER A 5 -30.10 7.89 -23.78
CA SER A 5 -28.78 8.06 -23.16
C SER A 5 -28.76 7.49 -21.74
N THR A 6 -27.58 7.13 -21.24
CA THR A 6 -27.42 6.65 -19.85
C THR A 6 -27.92 7.68 -18.84
N ALA A 7 -27.67 8.98 -19.10
CA ALA A 7 -28.15 10.07 -18.25
C ALA A 7 -29.70 10.17 -18.23
N GLU A 8 -30.34 9.94 -19.37
CA GLU A 8 -31.80 9.95 -19.46
C GLU A 8 -32.44 8.79 -18.70
N ILE A 9 -31.85 7.59 -18.81
CA ILE A 9 -32.30 6.40 -18.06
C ILE A 9 -32.23 6.68 -16.55
N ARG A 10 -31.13 7.28 -16.08
CA ARG A 10 -30.97 7.67 -14.67
C ARG A 10 -32.07 8.63 -14.23
N ARG A 11 -32.33 9.68 -15.01
CA ARG A 11 -33.34 10.69 -14.71
C ARG A 11 -34.74 10.09 -14.67
N ARG A 12 -35.08 9.22 -15.62
CA ARG A 12 -36.39 8.55 -15.66
C ARG A 12 -36.59 7.61 -14.48
N PHE A 13 -35.56 6.84 -14.13
CA PHE A 13 -35.61 5.98 -12.97
C PHE A 13 -35.93 6.78 -11.70
N THR A 14 -35.15 7.82 -11.40
CA THR A 14 -35.38 8.61 -10.16
C THR A 14 -36.69 9.38 -10.18
N ALA A 15 -37.10 9.92 -11.33
CA ALA A 15 -38.39 10.60 -11.48
C ALA A 15 -39.57 9.65 -11.24
N HIS A 16 -39.51 8.43 -11.79
CA HIS A 16 -40.55 7.40 -11.61
C HIS A 16 -40.88 7.15 -10.13
N PHE A 17 -39.86 7.02 -9.29
CA PHE A 17 -40.06 6.78 -7.85
C PHE A 17 -40.36 8.07 -7.07
N ALA A 18 -39.78 9.21 -7.46
CA ALA A 18 -40.02 10.48 -6.78
C ALA A 18 -41.46 11.00 -7.00
N GLU A 19 -42.02 10.74 -8.18
CA GLU A 19 -43.34 11.23 -8.60
C GLU A 19 -44.46 10.20 -8.38
N ASN A 20 -44.15 8.97 -7.94
CA ASN A 20 -45.15 7.92 -7.75
C ASN A 20 -46.16 8.26 -6.65
N THR A 21 -47.45 8.23 -6.99
CA THR A 21 -48.54 8.48 -6.03
C THR A 21 -49.29 7.22 -5.60
N GLU A 22 -49.10 6.10 -6.29
CA GLU A 22 -49.86 4.86 -6.04
C GLU A 22 -49.33 4.08 -4.84
N VAL A 23 -48.02 3.78 -4.84
CA VAL A 23 -47.33 3.15 -3.70
C VAL A 23 -46.78 4.23 -2.74
N GLY A 24 -46.52 5.42 -3.27
CA GLY A 24 -46.12 6.61 -2.52
C GLY A 24 -44.72 7.09 -2.92
N GLN A 25 -44.48 8.39 -2.71
CA GLN A 25 -43.27 9.06 -3.16
C GLN A 25 -42.02 8.57 -2.41
N HIS A 26 -40.94 8.31 -3.14
CA HIS A 26 -39.61 8.00 -2.59
C HIS A 26 -38.76 9.27 -2.50
N THR A 27 -37.94 9.35 -1.45
CA THR A 27 -36.94 10.42 -1.33
C THR A 27 -35.77 10.11 -2.26
N VAL A 28 -35.42 11.03 -3.17
CA VAL A 28 -34.22 10.89 -4.01
C VAL A 28 -32.98 11.16 -3.16
N VAL A 29 -32.11 10.16 -3.01
CA VAL A 29 -30.87 10.24 -2.23
C VAL A 29 -29.68 10.25 -3.19
N PRO A 30 -28.71 11.18 -3.04
CA PRO A 30 -27.49 11.17 -3.83
C PRO A 30 -26.69 9.87 -3.65
N SER A 31 -25.88 9.51 -4.66
CA SER A 31 -24.94 8.40 -4.51
C SER A 31 -24.01 8.65 -3.33
N ALA A 32 -23.87 7.67 -2.44
CA ALA A 32 -22.81 7.66 -1.46
C ALA A 32 -21.44 7.47 -2.12
N SER A 33 -20.38 7.78 -1.38
CA SER A 33 -19.01 7.43 -1.76
C SER A 33 -18.88 5.92 -1.95
N LEU A 34 -18.01 5.50 -2.88
CA LEU A 34 -17.55 4.11 -2.99
C LEU A 34 -16.87 3.63 -1.69
N LEU A 35 -16.51 4.56 -0.81
CA LEU A 35 -15.89 4.31 0.49
C LEU A 35 -16.93 4.46 1.61
N LEU A 36 -17.22 3.36 2.29
CA LEU A 36 -17.95 3.35 3.56
C LEU A 36 -17.09 2.72 4.66
N ASP A 37 -17.40 3.07 5.90
CA ASP A 37 -16.81 2.45 7.08
C ASP A 37 -17.57 1.16 7.42
N ASP A 38 -17.34 0.11 6.63
CA ASP A 38 -17.82 -1.24 6.91
C ASP A 38 -16.59 -2.17 7.05
N PRO A 39 -16.40 -2.84 8.20
CA PRO A 39 -15.24 -3.70 8.42
C PRO A 39 -15.22 -4.93 7.49
N ASN A 40 -16.33 -5.25 6.83
CA ASN A 40 -16.47 -6.42 5.97
C ASN A 40 -16.31 -6.08 4.47
N LEU A 41 -16.28 -4.80 4.08
CA LEU A 41 -16.28 -4.40 2.67
C LEU A 41 -15.18 -3.38 2.36
N LEU A 42 -14.43 -3.65 1.28
CA LEU A 42 -13.49 -2.65 0.75
C LEU A 42 -14.20 -1.51 0.03
N PHE A 43 -15.26 -1.81 -0.72
CA PHE A 43 -16.02 -0.85 -1.50
C PHE A 43 -17.52 -1.13 -1.41
N VAL A 44 -18.33 -0.10 -1.69
CA VAL A 44 -19.76 -0.26 -1.94
C VAL A 44 -19.96 -1.16 -3.16
N ASN A 45 -20.51 -2.35 -2.95
CA ASN A 45 -20.71 -3.37 -3.99
C ASN A 45 -22.18 -3.55 -4.43
N ALA A 46 -23.12 -2.87 -3.76
CA ALA A 46 -24.54 -2.87 -4.04
C ALA A 46 -25.21 -1.55 -3.60
N GLY A 47 -26.38 -1.24 -4.17
CA GLY A 47 -27.15 -0.03 -3.90
C GLY A 47 -27.63 0.09 -2.46
N MET A 48 -27.92 -1.04 -1.80
CA MET A 48 -28.40 -1.06 -0.42
C MET A 48 -27.34 -0.76 0.64
N VAL A 49 -26.03 -0.95 0.35
CA VAL A 49 -24.94 -0.89 1.34
C VAL A 49 -24.98 0.39 2.20
N PRO A 50 -25.20 1.60 1.65
CA PRO A 50 -25.32 2.82 2.45
C PRO A 50 -26.48 2.80 3.46
N PHE A 51 -27.51 1.97 3.23
CA PHE A 51 -28.72 1.88 4.05
C PHE A 51 -28.72 0.66 5.00
N LYS A 52 -27.64 -0.13 5.03
CA LYS A 52 -27.49 -1.32 5.89
C LYS A 52 -27.89 -1.08 7.36
N PRO A 53 -27.48 0.03 8.03
CA PRO A 53 -27.88 0.27 9.42
C PRO A 53 -29.39 0.39 9.63
N TYR A 54 -30.13 0.85 8.61
CA TYR A 54 -31.59 1.00 8.69
C TYR A 54 -32.30 -0.34 8.57
N PHE A 55 -31.87 -1.21 7.65
CA PHE A 55 -32.44 -2.55 7.50
C PHE A 55 -32.18 -3.43 8.73
N LEU A 56 -31.02 -3.27 9.37
CA LEU A 56 -30.66 -3.98 10.60
C LEU A 56 -31.29 -3.38 11.87
N GLY A 57 -32.01 -2.26 11.77
CA GLY A 57 -32.58 -1.56 12.93
C GLY A 57 -31.54 -0.92 13.87
N GLN A 58 -30.30 -0.75 13.40
CA GLN A 58 -29.21 -0.13 14.14
C GLN A 58 -29.35 1.40 14.18
N ALA A 59 -30.02 1.98 13.19
CA ALA A 59 -30.36 3.39 13.12
C ALA A 59 -31.78 3.57 12.56
N THR A 60 -32.45 4.64 12.94
CA THR A 60 -33.74 5.02 12.36
C THR A 60 -33.50 5.73 11.02
N PRO A 61 -34.10 5.28 9.90
CA PRO A 61 -33.96 5.96 8.62
C PRO A 61 -34.65 7.34 8.68
N PRO A 62 -34.09 8.38 8.02
CA PRO A 62 -34.71 9.70 7.96
C PRO A 62 -35.87 9.78 6.95
N TYR A 63 -36.20 8.67 6.28
CA TYR A 63 -37.25 8.52 5.29
C TYR A 63 -37.84 7.10 5.34
N ASP A 64 -39.11 6.94 4.98
CA ASP A 64 -39.76 5.62 4.90
C ASP A 64 -39.46 4.89 3.58
N ARG A 65 -39.12 5.67 2.54
CA ARG A 65 -38.88 5.22 1.17
C ARG A 65 -37.78 6.07 0.53
N ALA A 66 -36.83 5.43 -0.16
CA ALA A 66 -35.74 6.12 -0.83
C ALA A 66 -35.49 5.57 -2.24
N THR A 67 -34.94 6.39 -3.13
CA THR A 67 -34.40 5.94 -4.41
C THR A 67 -33.04 6.57 -4.64
N SER A 68 -32.10 5.82 -5.21
CA SER A 68 -30.76 6.31 -5.53
C SER A 68 -30.20 5.64 -6.78
N VAL A 69 -29.16 6.26 -7.34
CA VAL A 69 -28.32 5.65 -8.37
C VAL A 69 -26.92 5.59 -7.80
N GLN A 70 -26.58 4.44 -7.23
CA GLN A 70 -25.40 4.25 -6.42
C GLN A 70 -24.21 3.80 -7.27
N LYS A 71 -23.09 4.50 -7.14
CA LYS A 71 -21.77 4.04 -7.61
C LYS A 71 -21.41 2.72 -6.93
N CYS A 72 -21.10 1.68 -7.69
CA CYS A 72 -20.69 0.39 -7.15
C CYS A 72 -19.38 -0.11 -7.76
N ILE A 73 -18.59 -0.82 -6.95
CA ILE A 73 -17.41 -1.57 -7.42
C ILE A 73 -17.48 -3.03 -7.01
N ARG A 74 -17.19 -3.91 -7.97
CA ARG A 74 -16.98 -5.34 -7.76
C ARG A 74 -15.65 -5.77 -8.38
N THR A 75 -14.85 -6.48 -7.59
CA THR A 75 -13.55 -7.02 -7.99
C THR A 75 -13.47 -8.55 -8.12
N PRO A 76 -14.39 -9.37 -7.56
CA PRO A 76 -14.33 -10.82 -7.78
C PRO A 76 -14.33 -11.21 -9.27
N ASP A 77 -15.08 -10.48 -10.09
CA ASP A 77 -15.27 -10.78 -11.52
C ASP A 77 -14.29 -10.04 -12.43
N ILE A 78 -13.18 -9.50 -11.89
CA ILE A 78 -12.21 -8.69 -12.65
C ILE A 78 -11.61 -9.45 -13.85
N GLU A 79 -11.55 -10.78 -13.79
CA GLU A 79 -11.04 -11.62 -14.88
C GLU A 79 -12.07 -11.87 -15.99
N GLU A 80 -13.36 -11.62 -15.74
CA GLU A 80 -14.45 -11.73 -16.72
C GLU A 80 -14.66 -10.43 -17.53
N VAL A 81 -14.04 -9.33 -17.07
CA VAL A 81 -14.10 -8.03 -17.72
C VAL A 81 -13.48 -8.08 -19.10
N GLY A 82 -14.22 -7.62 -20.09
CA GLY A 82 -13.89 -7.60 -21.51
C GLY A 82 -14.22 -8.89 -22.25
N LYS A 83 -14.30 -10.02 -21.55
CA LYS A 83 -14.60 -11.35 -22.12
C LYS A 83 -16.10 -11.58 -22.26
N THR A 84 -16.84 -11.26 -21.21
CA THR A 84 -18.31 -11.38 -21.20
C THR A 84 -18.99 -10.10 -21.65
N THR A 85 -20.28 -10.15 -21.95
CA THR A 85 -21.04 -8.98 -22.42
C THR A 85 -21.49 -8.02 -21.31
N ARG A 86 -21.35 -8.43 -20.04
CA ARG A 86 -22.13 -7.88 -18.90
C ARG A 86 -21.35 -7.63 -17.60
N HIS A 87 -20.09 -8.04 -17.49
CA HIS A 87 -19.28 -7.83 -16.28
C HIS A 87 -18.43 -6.56 -16.40
N GLY A 88 -18.47 -5.71 -15.39
CA GLY A 88 -17.62 -4.52 -15.27
C GLY A 88 -17.14 -4.38 -13.84
N THR A 89 -16.03 -3.66 -13.64
CA THR A 89 -15.52 -3.43 -12.28
C THR A 89 -16.26 -2.29 -11.59
N PHE A 90 -16.55 -1.21 -12.31
CA PHE A 90 -17.43 -0.13 -11.88
C PHE A 90 -18.74 -0.23 -12.64
N PHE A 91 -19.85 -0.04 -11.94
CA PHE A 91 -21.18 0.08 -12.52
C PHE A 91 -22.08 0.91 -11.62
N GLU A 92 -23.20 1.36 -12.16
CA GLU A 92 -24.21 2.11 -11.42
C GLU A 92 -25.41 1.23 -11.13
N MET A 93 -25.79 1.13 -9.86
CA MET A 93 -26.96 0.38 -9.42
C MET A 93 -28.08 1.36 -9.08
N CYS A 94 -29.12 1.38 -9.91
CA CYS A 94 -30.35 2.10 -9.62
C CYS A 94 -31.19 1.28 -8.64
N GLY A 95 -31.58 1.87 -7.52
CA GLY A 95 -32.33 1.18 -6.48
C GLY A 95 -33.51 1.97 -5.95
N ASN A 96 -34.54 1.24 -5.54
CA ASN A 96 -35.65 1.77 -4.75
C ASN A 96 -35.81 0.94 -3.47
N PHE A 97 -35.88 1.65 -2.35
CA PHE A 97 -35.77 1.10 -1.02
C PHE A 97 -37.04 1.38 -0.22
N SER A 98 -37.50 0.36 0.52
CA SER A 98 -38.60 0.44 1.48
C SER A 98 -38.11 0.03 2.84
N PHE A 99 -38.30 0.87 3.85
CA PHE A 99 -37.96 0.59 5.23
C PHE A 99 -39.24 0.25 6.01
N GLY A 100 -39.76 -0.96 5.81
CA GLY A 100 -41.01 -1.41 6.46
C GLY A 100 -42.31 -0.81 5.90
N ASN A 101 -42.28 -0.13 4.75
CA ASN A 101 -43.44 0.61 4.23
C ASN A 101 -44.29 -0.19 3.22
N TYR A 102 -43.66 -0.70 2.15
CA TYR A 102 -44.24 -1.68 1.21
C TYR A 102 -43.29 -2.88 1.02
N PHE A 103 -43.82 -3.98 0.45
CA PHE A 103 -43.07 -5.22 0.22
C PHE A 103 -43.27 -5.74 -1.22
N LYS A 104 -43.41 -7.05 -1.45
CA LYS A 104 -43.44 -7.70 -2.78
C LYS A 104 -44.38 -7.03 -3.78
N GLU A 105 -45.65 -6.83 -3.43
CA GLU A 105 -46.65 -6.25 -4.34
C GLU A 105 -46.24 -4.87 -4.85
N GLY A 106 -45.86 -3.96 -3.94
CA GLY A 106 -45.42 -2.62 -4.31
C GLY A 106 -44.13 -2.63 -5.15
N ALA A 107 -43.16 -3.50 -4.83
CA ALA A 107 -41.92 -3.63 -5.58
C ALA A 107 -42.16 -4.11 -7.02
N ILE A 108 -43.01 -5.14 -7.19
CA ILE A 108 -43.34 -5.72 -8.50
C ILE A 108 -44.13 -4.70 -9.34
N THR A 109 -45.14 -4.04 -8.77
CA THR A 109 -45.94 -3.01 -9.47
C THR A 109 -45.07 -1.87 -9.97
N LEU A 110 -44.22 -1.30 -9.10
CA LEU A 110 -43.35 -0.18 -9.46
C LEU A 110 -42.33 -0.56 -10.55
N ALA A 111 -41.74 -1.75 -10.46
CA ALA A 111 -40.77 -2.21 -11.44
C ALA A 111 -41.42 -2.48 -12.80
N TRP A 112 -42.54 -3.21 -12.81
CA TRP A 112 -43.25 -3.55 -14.05
C TRP A 112 -43.78 -2.32 -14.77
N GLU A 113 -44.33 -1.34 -14.02
CA GLU A 113 -44.80 -0.07 -14.60
C GLU A 113 -43.64 0.63 -15.33
N LEU A 114 -42.48 0.82 -14.69
CA LEU A 114 -41.37 1.56 -15.30
C LEU A 114 -40.87 0.90 -16.59
N ILE A 115 -40.71 -0.42 -16.59
CA ILE A 115 -40.09 -1.11 -17.73
C ILE A 115 -41.04 -1.24 -18.92
N THR A 116 -42.36 -1.35 -18.72
CA THR A 116 -43.35 -1.55 -19.78
C THR A 116 -43.99 -0.25 -20.27
N LYS A 117 -44.10 0.77 -19.41
CA LYS A 117 -44.64 2.09 -19.76
C LYS A 117 -43.86 2.69 -20.93
N SER A 118 -44.58 3.34 -21.84
CA SER A 118 -44.01 3.82 -23.09
C SER A 118 -42.90 4.85 -22.84
N VAL A 119 -41.94 4.93 -23.76
CA VAL A 119 -40.87 5.95 -23.71
C VAL A 119 -41.44 7.37 -23.74
N ALA A 120 -42.55 7.59 -24.45
CA ALA A 120 -43.22 8.89 -24.49
C ALA A 120 -43.83 9.29 -23.13
N ASP A 121 -44.26 8.31 -22.33
CA ASP A 121 -44.88 8.51 -21.02
C ASP A 121 -43.87 8.40 -19.86
N GLY A 122 -42.57 8.37 -20.16
CA GLY A 122 -41.48 8.37 -19.17
C GLY A 122 -40.99 6.98 -18.73
N GLY A 123 -41.52 5.89 -19.28
CA GLY A 123 -41.01 4.53 -19.03
C GLY A 123 -39.88 4.10 -19.97
N PHE A 124 -39.54 2.81 -19.98
CA PHE A 124 -38.53 2.23 -20.89
C PHE A 124 -39.14 1.56 -22.13
N GLY A 125 -40.42 1.23 -22.13
CA GLY A 125 -41.13 0.70 -23.30
C GLY A 125 -40.65 -0.66 -23.77
N PHE A 126 -40.17 -1.52 -22.86
CA PHE A 126 -39.87 -2.91 -23.17
C PHE A 126 -41.16 -3.69 -23.45
N ASP A 127 -41.11 -4.55 -24.46
CA ASP A 127 -42.25 -5.39 -24.84
C ASP A 127 -42.44 -6.51 -23.81
N GLU A 128 -43.64 -6.61 -23.24
CA GLU A 128 -44.00 -7.65 -22.26
C GLU A 128 -43.75 -9.07 -22.79
N SER A 129 -43.87 -9.27 -24.10
CA SER A 129 -43.69 -10.58 -24.74
C SER A 129 -42.27 -11.13 -24.66
N ILE A 130 -41.27 -10.31 -24.30
CA ILE A 130 -39.87 -10.73 -24.14
C ILE A 130 -39.35 -10.64 -22.70
N LEU A 131 -40.20 -10.29 -21.72
CA LEU A 131 -39.83 -10.15 -20.31
C LEU A 131 -40.19 -11.40 -19.49
N TYR A 132 -39.24 -11.90 -18.70
CA TYR A 132 -39.41 -13.11 -17.90
C TYR A 132 -39.04 -12.81 -16.43
N PRO A 133 -40.03 -12.67 -15.54
CA PRO A 133 -39.77 -12.64 -14.11
C PRO A 133 -39.30 -14.02 -13.62
N SER A 134 -38.20 -14.08 -12.88
CA SER A 134 -37.79 -15.24 -12.10
C SER A 134 -38.16 -15.07 -10.64
N VAL A 135 -38.40 -16.17 -9.94
CA VAL A 135 -38.70 -16.20 -8.50
C VAL A 135 -38.02 -17.41 -7.86
N LEU A 136 -37.75 -17.31 -6.56
CA LEU A 136 -37.23 -18.44 -5.79
C LEU A 136 -38.22 -19.61 -5.83
N ASP A 137 -37.72 -20.81 -6.14
CA ASP A 137 -38.52 -22.03 -6.06
C ASP A 137 -39.08 -22.21 -4.65
N GLY A 138 -40.41 -22.30 -4.53
CA GLY A 138 -41.15 -22.30 -3.26
C GLY A 138 -41.71 -20.95 -2.80
N ASP A 139 -41.45 -19.83 -3.48
CA ASP A 139 -42.08 -18.53 -3.20
C ASP A 139 -43.41 -18.35 -3.97
N ASP A 140 -44.44 -19.11 -3.57
CA ASP A 140 -45.77 -19.09 -4.19
C ASP A 140 -46.46 -17.71 -4.12
N GLU A 141 -46.13 -16.90 -3.09
CA GLU A 141 -46.63 -15.53 -2.93
C GLU A 141 -46.13 -14.64 -4.08
N ALA A 142 -44.82 -14.69 -4.38
CA ALA A 142 -44.25 -13.92 -5.48
C ALA A 142 -44.82 -14.35 -6.84
N VAL A 143 -45.01 -15.66 -7.07
CA VAL A 143 -45.67 -16.18 -8.29
C VAL A 143 -47.08 -15.60 -8.44
N ALA A 144 -47.89 -15.65 -7.38
CA ALA A 144 -49.26 -15.16 -7.42
C ALA A 144 -49.33 -13.66 -7.72
N LEU A 145 -48.45 -12.87 -7.10
CA LEU A 145 -48.36 -11.42 -7.31
C LEU A 145 -47.93 -11.07 -8.73
N TRP A 146 -46.89 -11.74 -9.27
CA TRP A 146 -46.49 -11.53 -10.66
C TRP A 146 -47.64 -11.79 -11.63
N LYS A 147 -48.40 -12.86 -11.45
CA LYS A 147 -49.56 -13.18 -12.31
C LYS A 147 -50.66 -12.12 -12.20
N SER A 148 -50.99 -11.67 -10.99
CA SER A 148 -52.07 -10.72 -10.78
C SER A 148 -51.72 -9.30 -11.26
N ILE A 149 -50.47 -8.87 -11.08
CA ILE A 149 -50.02 -7.52 -11.43
C ILE A 149 -49.77 -7.39 -12.93
N THR A 150 -49.15 -8.41 -13.55
CA THR A 150 -48.72 -8.33 -14.96
C THR A 150 -49.66 -9.00 -15.94
N GLY A 151 -50.51 -9.92 -15.48
CA GLY A 151 -51.32 -10.76 -16.36
C GLY A 151 -50.54 -11.84 -17.11
N LEU A 152 -49.24 -12.02 -16.83
CA LEU A 152 -48.42 -13.06 -17.45
C LEU A 152 -48.91 -14.48 -17.11
N PRO A 153 -48.84 -15.43 -18.06
CA PRO A 153 -49.15 -16.83 -17.79
C PRO A 153 -48.08 -17.51 -16.92
N ASP A 154 -48.42 -18.64 -16.30
CA ASP A 154 -47.56 -19.35 -15.34
C ASP A 154 -46.21 -19.77 -15.94
N ASP A 155 -46.20 -20.15 -17.22
CA ASP A 155 -45.01 -20.60 -17.95
C ASP A 155 -44.05 -19.46 -18.35
N ARG A 156 -44.42 -18.21 -18.05
CA ARG A 156 -43.60 -17.00 -18.21
C ARG A 156 -42.96 -16.54 -16.91
N ILE A 157 -43.32 -17.15 -15.77
CA ILE A 157 -42.71 -16.88 -14.47
C ILE A 157 -41.80 -18.05 -14.13
N VAL A 158 -40.50 -17.81 -14.13
CA VAL A 158 -39.46 -18.84 -14.02
C VAL A 158 -39.20 -19.12 -12.54
N ARG A 159 -39.25 -20.40 -12.12
CA ARG A 159 -38.85 -20.81 -10.77
C ARG A 159 -37.41 -21.28 -10.80
N LEU A 160 -36.53 -20.64 -10.03
CA LEU A 160 -35.09 -20.95 -10.00
C LEU A 160 -34.64 -21.29 -8.57
N PRO A 161 -33.53 -22.04 -8.42
CA PRO A 161 -33.01 -22.42 -7.11
C PRO A 161 -32.44 -21.22 -6.31
N PRO A 162 -32.14 -21.42 -5.01
CA PRO A 162 -31.51 -20.40 -4.17
C PRO A 162 -30.19 -19.81 -4.72
N SER A 163 -29.45 -20.55 -5.56
CA SER A 163 -28.23 -20.02 -6.19
C SER A 163 -28.48 -18.81 -7.10
N GLU A 164 -29.68 -18.72 -7.67
CA GLU A 164 -30.10 -17.64 -8.56
C GLU A 164 -31.01 -16.63 -7.84
N ASN A 165 -32.07 -17.10 -7.15
CA ASN A 165 -33.13 -16.25 -6.59
C ASN A 165 -33.11 -16.10 -5.06
N TYR A 166 -31.95 -16.29 -4.42
CA TYR A 166 -31.72 -15.82 -3.06
C TYR A 166 -30.56 -14.83 -3.05
N TRP A 167 -30.76 -13.69 -2.40
CA TRP A 167 -29.77 -12.62 -2.40
C TRP A 167 -29.20 -12.36 -1.00
N SER A 168 -27.87 -12.24 -0.95
CA SER A 168 -27.12 -11.73 0.18
C SER A 168 -25.97 -10.86 -0.32
N MET A 169 -25.41 -10.02 0.55
CA MET A 169 -24.22 -9.22 0.24
C MET A 169 -22.93 -10.05 0.14
N GLY A 170 -22.97 -11.36 0.44
CA GLY A 170 -21.78 -12.20 0.60
C GLY A 170 -20.99 -11.94 1.89
N VAL A 171 -21.54 -11.12 2.79
CA VAL A 171 -21.04 -10.79 4.14
C VAL A 171 -22.22 -10.72 5.11
N PRO A 172 -22.00 -10.72 6.44
CA PRO A 172 -23.09 -10.57 7.41
C PRO A 172 -23.91 -9.29 7.20
N GLY A 173 -25.24 -9.41 7.27
CA GLY A 173 -26.18 -8.31 7.03
C GLY A 173 -27.55 -8.76 6.53
N PRO A 174 -28.38 -7.84 6.01
CA PRO A 174 -29.70 -8.17 5.48
C PRO A 174 -29.64 -9.06 4.23
N GLY A 175 -30.61 -9.96 4.10
CA GLY A 175 -30.80 -10.82 2.93
C GLY A 175 -32.25 -11.28 2.78
N GLY A 176 -32.51 -12.07 1.74
CA GLY A 176 -33.82 -12.67 1.52
C GLY A 176 -34.01 -13.29 0.14
N PRO A 177 -35.17 -13.92 -0.10
CA PRO A 177 -35.58 -14.35 -1.43
C PRO A 177 -35.68 -13.14 -2.35
N CYS A 178 -35.41 -13.34 -3.63
CA CYS A 178 -35.52 -12.27 -4.61
C CYS A 178 -36.20 -12.73 -5.90
N SER A 179 -36.61 -11.76 -6.70
CA SER A 179 -37.17 -11.95 -8.02
C SER A 179 -36.37 -11.14 -9.03
N GLU A 180 -35.91 -11.75 -10.11
CA GLU A 180 -35.14 -11.06 -11.14
C GLU A 180 -36.00 -10.85 -12.38
N ILE A 181 -35.84 -9.72 -13.06
CA ILE A 181 -36.48 -9.46 -14.34
C ILE A 181 -35.44 -9.73 -15.43
N LEU A 182 -35.72 -10.76 -16.22
CA LEU A 182 -34.92 -11.19 -17.35
C LEU A 182 -35.53 -10.65 -18.65
N ILE A 183 -34.69 -10.32 -19.63
CA ILE A 183 -35.12 -9.99 -20.99
C ILE A 183 -34.56 -11.01 -21.98
N ASP A 184 -35.42 -11.56 -22.86
CA ASP A 184 -34.99 -12.41 -23.98
C ASP A 184 -34.45 -11.53 -25.11
N ARG A 185 -33.13 -11.59 -25.30
CA ARG A 185 -32.40 -10.84 -26.33
C ARG A 185 -32.43 -11.50 -27.70
N GLY A 186 -32.91 -12.75 -27.78
CA GLY A 186 -33.03 -13.51 -29.03
C GLY A 186 -32.07 -14.71 -29.13
N PRO A 187 -32.35 -15.65 -30.05
CA PRO A 187 -31.59 -16.91 -30.20
C PRO A 187 -30.11 -16.74 -30.54
N GLU A 188 -29.69 -15.59 -31.06
CA GLU A 188 -28.30 -15.29 -31.38
C GLU A 188 -27.40 -15.15 -30.13
N PHE A 189 -28.01 -14.97 -28.95
CA PHE A 189 -27.29 -14.81 -27.68
C PHE A 189 -27.26 -16.07 -26.81
N GLY A 190 -27.84 -17.19 -27.27
CA GLY A 190 -27.80 -18.45 -26.51
C GLY A 190 -28.98 -19.38 -26.76
N ALA A 191 -28.90 -20.56 -26.13
CA ALA A 191 -29.95 -21.57 -26.20
C ALA A 191 -31.24 -21.09 -25.52
N ASP A 192 -32.37 -21.66 -25.94
CA ASP A 192 -33.66 -21.34 -25.34
C ASP A 192 -33.76 -21.93 -23.93
N ARG A 193 -34.27 -21.13 -22.98
CA ARG A 193 -34.43 -21.46 -21.55
C ARG A 193 -33.15 -21.95 -20.86
N ASP A 194 -31.98 -21.51 -21.34
CA ASP A 194 -30.72 -21.62 -20.63
C ASP A 194 -30.58 -20.43 -19.67
N TRP A 195 -31.14 -20.59 -18.48
CA TRP A 195 -31.20 -19.53 -17.46
C TRP A 195 -29.84 -19.24 -16.84
N GLU A 196 -28.91 -20.20 -16.85
CA GLU A 196 -27.58 -20.07 -16.23
C GLU A 196 -26.59 -19.32 -17.14
N ALA A 197 -26.71 -19.43 -18.47
CA ALA A 197 -25.79 -18.77 -19.41
C ALA A 197 -25.84 -17.23 -19.33
N GLY A 198 -27.02 -16.67 -19.05
CA GLY A 198 -27.24 -15.24 -18.77
C GLY A 198 -27.02 -14.25 -19.92
N ASP A 199 -26.67 -14.71 -21.13
CA ASP A 199 -26.48 -13.84 -22.30
C ASP A 199 -27.75 -13.64 -23.13
N ARG A 200 -28.57 -14.69 -23.32
CA ARG A 200 -29.89 -14.59 -23.97
C ARG A 200 -30.97 -14.07 -23.03
N TYR A 201 -31.15 -14.74 -21.90
CA TYR A 201 -32.04 -14.32 -20.83
C TYR A 201 -31.23 -13.48 -19.84
N LEU A 202 -31.12 -12.19 -20.16
CA LEU A 202 -30.27 -11.27 -19.41
C LEU A 202 -31.05 -10.70 -18.23
N GLU A 203 -30.53 -10.89 -17.02
CA GLU A 203 -30.95 -10.16 -15.82
C GLU A 203 -30.57 -8.68 -15.93
N PHE A 204 -31.52 -7.79 -15.69
CA PHE A 204 -31.22 -6.36 -15.64
C PHE A 204 -31.82 -5.63 -14.44
N TRP A 205 -32.71 -6.30 -13.69
CA TRP A 205 -33.28 -5.76 -12.45
C TRP A 205 -33.57 -6.88 -11.45
N ASN A 206 -32.96 -6.82 -10.28
CA ASN A 206 -33.22 -7.72 -9.16
C ASN A 206 -34.07 -7.02 -8.06
N LEU A 207 -35.13 -7.68 -7.60
CA LEU A 207 -36.04 -7.24 -6.55
C LEU A 207 -35.86 -8.14 -5.33
N VAL A 208 -35.13 -7.66 -4.33
CA VAL A 208 -34.82 -8.41 -3.11
C VAL A 208 -35.88 -8.15 -2.04
N PHE A 209 -36.51 -9.22 -1.59
CA PHE A 209 -37.54 -9.20 -0.56
C PHE A 209 -36.89 -9.42 0.81
N MET A 210 -36.17 -8.40 1.30
CA MET A 210 -35.37 -8.49 2.51
C MET A 210 -36.23 -8.81 3.75
N GLN A 211 -35.91 -9.94 4.38
CA GLN A 211 -36.61 -10.44 5.56
C GLN A 211 -35.72 -11.27 6.50
N ASP A 212 -34.53 -11.66 6.05
CA ASP A 212 -33.61 -12.53 6.77
C ASP A 212 -32.39 -11.75 7.27
N ASN A 213 -31.93 -12.07 8.48
CA ASN A 213 -30.65 -11.61 9.01
C ASN A 213 -29.57 -12.68 8.78
N VAL A 214 -28.62 -12.38 7.91
CA VAL A 214 -27.51 -13.28 7.57
C VAL A 214 -26.39 -13.09 8.59
N ALA A 215 -26.13 -14.12 9.39
CA ALA A 215 -25.08 -14.12 10.41
C ALA A 215 -23.71 -14.45 9.85
N VAL A 216 -23.66 -15.43 8.94
CA VAL A 216 -22.43 -15.88 8.26
C VAL A 216 -22.77 -16.10 6.80
N ALA A 217 -21.94 -15.55 5.91
CA ALA A 217 -22.00 -15.82 4.49
C ALA A 217 -20.67 -16.48 4.07
N ARG A 218 -20.75 -17.71 3.57
CA ARG A 218 -19.60 -18.48 3.05
C ARG A 218 -19.45 -18.27 1.55
N SER A 219 -20.57 -18.04 0.86
CA SER A 219 -20.65 -17.60 -0.53
C SER A 219 -21.93 -16.79 -0.75
N LYS A 220 -22.22 -16.37 -1.99
CA LYS A 220 -23.49 -15.67 -2.34
C LYS A 220 -24.74 -16.48 -1.95
N TYR A 221 -24.65 -17.81 -2.02
CA TYR A 221 -25.78 -18.75 -1.88
C TYR A 221 -25.59 -19.78 -0.74
N ASP A 222 -24.50 -19.68 0.02
CA ASP A 222 -24.25 -20.47 1.22
C ASP A 222 -24.19 -19.52 2.42
N VAL A 223 -25.33 -19.39 3.10
CA VAL A 223 -25.56 -18.43 4.18
C VAL A 223 -26.22 -19.09 5.38
N ASP A 224 -25.81 -18.68 6.57
CA ASP A 224 -26.45 -19.03 7.83
C ASP A 224 -27.33 -17.86 8.29
N ILE A 225 -28.63 -18.13 8.46
CA ILE A 225 -29.64 -17.16 8.91
C ILE A 225 -29.84 -17.35 10.42
N ASP A 226 -29.67 -16.30 11.23
CA ASP A 226 -29.85 -16.36 12.69
C ASP A 226 -31.17 -15.76 13.19
N GLY A 227 -31.95 -15.16 12.30
CA GLY A 227 -33.26 -14.59 12.62
C GLY A 227 -33.86 -13.79 11.47
N SER A 228 -35.04 -13.21 11.70
CA SER A 228 -35.66 -12.27 10.78
C SER A 228 -35.19 -10.84 11.04
N LEU A 229 -35.17 -10.03 9.98
CA LEU A 229 -34.96 -8.58 10.11
C LEU A 229 -36.08 -7.94 10.95
N PRO A 230 -35.83 -6.79 11.61
CA PRO A 230 -36.83 -6.09 12.41
C PRO A 230 -38.11 -5.75 11.64
N GLN A 231 -37.99 -5.48 10.34
CA GLN A 231 -39.09 -5.21 9.42
C GLN A 231 -38.79 -5.80 8.04
N LYS A 232 -39.84 -6.31 7.38
CA LYS A 232 -39.77 -6.68 5.96
C LYS A 232 -39.52 -5.43 5.12
N SER A 233 -38.49 -5.47 4.29
CA SER A 233 -37.98 -4.31 3.57
C SER A 233 -37.74 -4.65 2.10
N ILE A 234 -37.63 -3.63 1.25
CA ILE A 234 -37.30 -3.80 -0.17
C ILE A 234 -35.94 -3.18 -0.45
N ASP A 235 -35.12 -3.94 -1.16
CA ASP A 235 -33.96 -3.50 -1.89
C ASP A 235 -34.17 -3.91 -3.35
N THR A 236 -33.89 -3.01 -4.28
CA THR A 236 -33.83 -3.37 -5.69
C THR A 236 -32.52 -2.90 -6.29
N GLY A 237 -32.03 -3.67 -7.25
CA GLY A 237 -30.83 -3.34 -8.01
C GLY A 237 -31.09 -3.50 -9.50
N LEU A 238 -31.33 -2.38 -10.17
CA LEU A 238 -31.33 -2.28 -11.63
C LEU A 238 -29.93 -1.90 -12.10
N GLY A 239 -29.35 -2.73 -12.98
CA GLY A 239 -28.04 -2.47 -13.57
C GLY A 239 -28.15 -1.41 -14.67
N LEU A 240 -27.73 -0.17 -14.38
CA LEU A 240 -27.90 0.95 -15.30
C LEU A 240 -27.24 0.68 -16.66
N GLU A 241 -26.01 0.15 -16.66
CA GLU A 241 -25.29 -0.20 -17.89
C GLU A 241 -26.02 -1.25 -18.72
N ARG A 242 -26.71 -2.19 -18.07
CA ARG A 242 -27.47 -3.24 -18.77
C ARG A 242 -28.67 -2.65 -19.47
N VAL A 243 -29.42 -1.80 -18.79
CA VAL A 243 -30.54 -1.07 -19.41
C VAL A 243 -30.04 -0.14 -20.52
N ALA A 244 -28.91 0.54 -20.32
CA ALA A 244 -28.33 1.42 -21.32
C ALA A 244 -28.04 0.68 -22.63
N TYR A 245 -27.33 -0.44 -22.60
CA TYR A 245 -27.01 -1.13 -23.85
C TYR A 245 -28.25 -1.76 -24.52
N LEU A 246 -29.26 -2.17 -23.74
CA LEU A 246 -30.55 -2.62 -24.30
C LEU A 246 -31.27 -1.49 -25.04
N MET A 247 -31.46 -0.34 -24.37
CA MET A 247 -32.13 0.84 -24.93
C MET A 247 -31.38 1.45 -26.11
N GLN A 248 -30.05 1.30 -26.15
CA GLN A 248 -29.19 1.83 -27.21
C GLN A 248 -28.98 0.82 -28.36
N GLY A 249 -29.56 -0.39 -28.28
CA GLY A 249 -29.44 -1.42 -29.31
C GLY A 249 -28.00 -1.93 -29.49
N LYS A 250 -27.25 -2.07 -28.39
CA LYS A 250 -25.85 -2.49 -28.36
C LYS A 250 -25.71 -3.94 -27.87
N ALA A 251 -24.61 -4.59 -28.23
CA ALA A 251 -24.42 -6.01 -27.94
C ALA A 251 -23.85 -6.27 -26.53
N ASN A 252 -23.21 -5.28 -25.92
CA ASN A 252 -22.57 -5.39 -24.61
C ASN A 252 -22.47 -4.02 -23.92
N MET A 253 -22.16 -4.03 -22.62
CA MET A 253 -22.08 -2.82 -21.80
C MET A 253 -20.97 -1.83 -22.18
N TYR A 254 -19.94 -2.27 -22.91
CA TYR A 254 -18.81 -1.41 -23.29
C TYR A 254 -19.10 -0.53 -24.51
N GLU A 255 -20.16 -0.85 -25.25
CA GLU A 255 -20.61 -0.12 -26.44
C GLU A 255 -21.61 0.99 -26.12
N THR A 256 -21.85 1.24 -24.83
CA THR A 256 -22.72 2.32 -24.34
C THR A 256 -22.11 3.70 -24.56
N ASP A 257 -22.97 4.72 -24.59
CA ASP A 257 -22.62 6.13 -24.73
C ASP A 257 -21.63 6.68 -23.69
N VAL A 258 -21.49 6.02 -22.53
CA VAL A 258 -20.58 6.41 -21.45
C VAL A 258 -19.25 5.63 -21.43
N VAL A 259 -19.17 4.45 -22.06
CA VAL A 259 -17.95 3.61 -22.07
C VAL A 259 -17.25 3.65 -23.42
N PHE A 260 -18.01 3.55 -24.53
CA PHE A 260 -17.46 3.45 -25.88
C PHE A 260 -16.55 4.61 -26.30
N PRO A 261 -16.78 5.88 -25.88
CA PRO A 261 -15.88 6.99 -26.23
C PRO A 261 -14.42 6.76 -25.81
N VAL A 262 -14.17 6.03 -24.72
CA VAL A 262 -12.81 5.67 -24.31
C VAL A 262 -12.20 4.63 -25.27
N ILE A 263 -13.01 3.70 -25.78
CA ILE A 263 -12.60 2.75 -26.83
C ILE A 263 -12.25 3.51 -28.12
N GLU A 264 -13.07 4.49 -28.51
CA GLU A 264 -12.80 5.32 -29.69
C GLU A 264 -11.45 6.04 -29.58
N LYS A 265 -11.19 6.67 -28.43
CA LYS A 265 -9.90 7.31 -28.18
C LYS A 265 -8.74 6.30 -28.18
N ALA A 266 -8.94 5.11 -27.61
CA ALA A 266 -7.92 4.05 -27.65
C ALA A 266 -7.65 3.56 -29.09
N MET A 267 -8.67 3.44 -29.94
CA MET A 267 -8.50 3.12 -31.37
C MET A 267 -7.69 4.19 -32.10
N GLU A 268 -7.96 5.47 -31.84
CA GLU A 268 -7.17 6.58 -32.41
C GLU A 268 -5.69 6.51 -32.02
N LEU A 269 -5.41 6.27 -30.74
CA LEU A 269 -4.04 6.21 -30.22
C LEU A 269 -3.26 5.00 -30.74
N THR A 270 -3.92 3.85 -30.88
CA THR A 270 -3.29 2.58 -31.24
C THR A 270 -3.28 2.30 -32.74
N GLY A 271 -4.17 2.94 -33.51
CA GLY A 271 -4.42 2.62 -34.91
C GLY A 271 -5.13 1.28 -35.16
N LYS A 272 -5.47 0.54 -34.10
CA LYS A 272 -6.23 -0.72 -34.16
C LYS A 272 -7.74 -0.43 -34.19
N LYS A 273 -8.51 -1.39 -34.73
CA LYS A 273 -9.96 -1.25 -34.92
C LYS A 273 -10.75 -2.24 -34.06
N TYR A 274 -11.66 -1.73 -33.23
CA TYR A 274 -12.63 -2.52 -32.48
C TYR A 274 -13.58 -3.26 -33.43
N GLY A 275 -13.83 -4.54 -33.16
CA GLY A 275 -14.58 -5.50 -33.99
C GLY A 275 -13.73 -6.21 -35.06
N ALA A 276 -12.43 -5.91 -35.17
CA ALA A 276 -11.56 -6.55 -36.16
C ALA A 276 -10.90 -7.84 -35.67
N ALA A 277 -10.58 -7.92 -34.37
CA ALA A 277 -9.95 -9.08 -33.75
C ALA A 277 -10.43 -9.22 -32.30
N TYR A 278 -10.94 -10.40 -31.94
CA TYR A 278 -11.55 -10.63 -30.63
C TYR A 278 -10.61 -10.32 -29.46
N GLU A 279 -9.33 -10.71 -29.54
CA GLU A 279 -8.38 -10.40 -28.48
C GLU A 279 -8.18 -8.90 -28.28
N ASP A 280 -8.10 -8.13 -29.37
CA ASP A 280 -7.96 -6.67 -29.28
C ASP A 280 -9.25 -6.03 -28.76
N ASP A 281 -10.42 -6.59 -29.09
CA ASP A 281 -11.70 -6.14 -28.53
C ASP A 281 -11.75 -6.33 -27.01
N VAL A 282 -11.28 -7.48 -26.49
CA VAL A 282 -11.14 -7.71 -25.05
C VAL A 282 -10.23 -6.65 -24.42
N ARG A 283 -9.07 -6.37 -25.03
CA ARG A 283 -8.13 -5.34 -24.54
C ARG A 283 -8.78 -3.95 -24.51
N PHE A 284 -9.47 -3.55 -25.58
CA PHE A 284 -10.21 -2.28 -25.63
C PHE A 284 -11.26 -2.16 -24.53
N ARG A 285 -12.03 -3.22 -24.29
CA ARG A 285 -13.06 -3.25 -23.23
C ARG A 285 -12.46 -3.14 -21.83
N VAL A 286 -11.36 -3.86 -21.57
CA VAL A 286 -10.62 -3.77 -20.31
C VAL A 286 -10.10 -2.35 -20.09
N VAL A 287 -9.53 -1.72 -21.12
CA VAL A 287 -9.08 -0.32 -21.05
C VAL A 287 -10.24 0.60 -20.67
N ALA A 288 -11.36 0.51 -21.37
CA ALA A 288 -12.48 1.42 -21.15
C ALA A 288 -13.12 1.26 -19.76
N ASP A 289 -13.34 0.01 -19.31
CA ASP A 289 -13.84 -0.28 -17.97
C ASP A 289 -12.88 0.24 -16.89
N HIS A 290 -11.61 -0.16 -16.94
CA HIS A 290 -10.68 0.14 -15.86
C HIS A 290 -10.27 1.62 -15.82
N VAL A 291 -10.27 2.35 -16.94
CA VAL A 291 -10.11 3.81 -16.94
C VAL A 291 -11.27 4.47 -16.18
N ARG A 292 -12.51 4.06 -16.45
CA ARG A 292 -13.71 4.56 -15.77
C ARG A 292 -13.71 4.21 -14.27
N SER A 293 -13.36 2.98 -13.92
CA SER A 293 -13.28 2.53 -12.52
C SER A 293 -12.19 3.27 -11.75
N SER A 294 -11.02 3.44 -12.37
CA SER A 294 -9.91 4.17 -11.76
C SER A 294 -10.26 5.64 -11.53
N LEU A 295 -10.92 6.28 -12.50
CA LEU A 295 -11.44 7.64 -12.37
C LEU A 295 -12.34 7.79 -11.14
N MET A 296 -13.31 6.88 -10.98
CA MET A 296 -14.28 6.93 -9.89
C MET A 296 -13.64 6.70 -8.51
N LEU A 297 -12.73 5.73 -8.41
CA LEU A 297 -11.97 5.47 -7.19
C LEU A 297 -11.12 6.67 -6.77
N ILE A 298 -10.39 7.27 -7.71
CA ILE A 298 -9.56 8.44 -7.42
C ILE A 298 -10.47 9.63 -7.07
N GLY A 299 -11.61 9.77 -7.78
CA GLY A 299 -12.65 10.75 -7.49
C GLY A 299 -13.10 10.70 -6.03
N ASP A 300 -13.41 9.51 -5.52
CA ASP A 300 -13.82 9.28 -4.13
C ASP A 300 -12.66 9.25 -3.11
N GLY A 301 -11.43 9.56 -3.55
CA GLY A 301 -10.28 9.82 -2.67
C GLY A 301 -9.27 8.68 -2.53
N VAL A 302 -9.42 7.59 -3.27
CA VAL A 302 -8.46 6.48 -3.25
C VAL A 302 -7.18 6.86 -3.98
N THR A 303 -6.03 6.50 -3.41
CA THR A 303 -4.71 6.64 -4.04
C THR A 303 -4.08 5.27 -4.28
N PRO A 304 -3.30 5.06 -5.36
CA PRO A 304 -2.66 3.79 -5.66
C PRO A 304 -1.71 3.35 -4.54
N GLY A 305 -1.89 2.13 -4.03
CA GLY A 305 -1.16 1.60 -2.86
C GLY A 305 -0.79 0.12 -3.00
N ASN A 306 -0.07 -0.43 -2.02
CA ASN A 306 0.32 -1.85 -2.00
C ASN A 306 -0.74 -2.75 -1.33
N GLU A 307 -1.69 -2.19 -0.59
CA GLU A 307 -2.67 -2.97 0.18
C GLU A 307 -4.08 -2.35 0.11
N GLY A 308 -5.09 -3.14 0.50
CA GLY A 308 -6.47 -2.71 0.63
C GLY A 308 -7.04 -2.04 -0.63
N ARG A 309 -7.70 -0.90 -0.43
CA ARG A 309 -8.34 -0.12 -1.52
C ARG A 309 -7.33 0.40 -2.55
N GLY A 310 -6.16 0.84 -2.08
CA GLY A 310 -5.12 1.36 -2.95
C GLY A 310 -4.52 0.30 -3.87
N TYR A 311 -4.43 -0.95 -3.40
CA TYR A 311 -4.02 -2.08 -4.23
C TYR A 311 -4.97 -2.32 -5.40
N VAL A 312 -6.28 -2.30 -5.14
CA VAL A 312 -7.30 -2.49 -6.19
C VAL A 312 -7.21 -1.40 -7.25
N LEU A 313 -7.16 -0.12 -6.85
CA LEU A 313 -7.00 0.99 -7.79
C LEU A 313 -5.73 0.81 -8.65
N ARG A 314 -4.61 0.48 -7.99
CA ARG A 314 -3.35 0.24 -8.68
C ARG A 314 -3.46 -0.89 -9.70
N ARG A 315 -4.09 -2.01 -9.34
CA ARG A 315 -4.29 -3.16 -10.25
C ARG A 315 -5.09 -2.76 -11.49
N LEU A 316 -6.19 -2.03 -11.32
CA LEU A 316 -7.04 -1.56 -12.42
C LEU A 316 -6.25 -0.65 -13.38
N MET A 317 -5.58 0.36 -12.84
CA MET A 317 -4.77 1.28 -13.64
C MET A 317 -3.68 0.56 -14.44
N ARG A 318 -2.94 -0.35 -13.79
CA ARG A 318 -1.84 -1.09 -14.43
C ARG A 318 -2.34 -2.02 -15.53
N ARG A 319 -3.48 -2.69 -15.33
CA ARG A 319 -4.15 -3.50 -16.37
C ARG A 319 -4.55 -2.64 -17.58
N ALA A 320 -5.15 -1.47 -17.37
CA ALA A 320 -5.47 -0.57 -18.48
C ALA A 320 -4.23 -0.10 -19.26
N ILE A 321 -3.18 0.35 -18.56
CA ILE A 321 -1.91 0.80 -19.18
C ILE A 321 -1.25 -0.34 -19.96
N ARG A 322 -1.21 -1.55 -19.40
CA ARG A 322 -0.66 -2.74 -20.07
C ARG A 322 -1.44 -3.09 -21.33
N ASN A 323 -2.78 -3.08 -21.27
CA ASN A 323 -3.61 -3.39 -22.43
C ASN A 323 -3.40 -2.36 -23.57
N MET A 324 -3.18 -1.09 -23.25
CA MET A 324 -2.78 -0.08 -24.25
C MET A 324 -1.42 -0.41 -24.91
N ARG A 325 -0.44 -0.87 -24.13
CA ARG A 325 0.84 -1.34 -24.70
C ARG A 325 0.69 -2.56 -25.59
N LEU A 326 -0.11 -3.55 -25.18
CA LEU A 326 -0.40 -4.73 -26.00
C LEU A 326 -1.15 -4.38 -27.29
N LEU A 327 -1.91 -3.29 -27.28
CA LEU A 327 -2.51 -2.71 -28.48
C LEU A 327 -1.52 -1.91 -29.35
N GLY A 328 -0.28 -1.72 -28.89
CA GLY A 328 0.83 -1.10 -29.63
C GLY A 328 1.09 0.37 -29.27
N TYR A 329 0.50 0.90 -28.19
CA TYR A 329 0.70 2.27 -27.76
C TYR A 329 1.65 2.35 -26.55
N GLU A 330 2.86 2.88 -26.76
CA GLU A 330 3.93 2.92 -25.75
C GLU A 330 3.97 4.21 -24.92
N ASP A 331 3.36 5.28 -25.41
CA ASP A 331 3.30 6.60 -24.77
C ASP A 331 2.31 6.62 -23.58
N PRO A 332 2.33 7.66 -22.71
CA PRO A 332 1.35 7.79 -21.63
C PRO A 332 -0.09 7.77 -22.16
N ALA A 333 -0.91 6.84 -21.68
CA ALA A 333 -2.28 6.63 -22.11
C ALA A 333 -3.30 7.29 -21.16
N MET A 334 -3.04 7.33 -19.85
CA MET A 334 -3.97 7.92 -18.87
C MET A 334 -4.24 9.41 -19.12
N PRO A 335 -3.24 10.25 -19.46
CA PRO A 335 -3.48 11.65 -19.81
C PRO A 335 -4.45 11.86 -20.98
N GLU A 336 -4.55 10.89 -21.90
CA GLU A 336 -5.39 10.94 -23.09
C GLU A 336 -6.77 10.30 -22.87
N LEU A 337 -6.85 9.22 -22.09
CA LEU A 337 -8.06 8.42 -21.89
C LEU A 337 -8.94 8.91 -20.73
N LEU A 338 -8.35 9.33 -19.61
CA LEU A 338 -9.11 9.79 -18.45
C LEU A 338 -9.99 11.04 -18.72
N PRO A 339 -9.55 12.05 -19.50
CA PRO A 339 -10.41 13.20 -19.81
C PRO A 339 -11.71 12.80 -20.49
N ILE A 340 -11.68 11.79 -21.37
CA ILE A 340 -12.86 11.28 -22.08
C ILE A 340 -13.86 10.68 -21.09
N SER A 341 -13.36 9.86 -20.15
CA SER A 341 -14.19 9.26 -19.10
C SER A 341 -14.73 10.32 -18.13
N ARG A 342 -13.92 11.33 -17.76
CA ARG A 342 -14.35 12.49 -16.95
C ARG A 342 -15.51 13.21 -17.62
N ASP A 343 -15.42 13.51 -18.90
CA ASP A 343 -16.46 14.30 -19.57
C ASP A 343 -17.78 13.55 -19.62
N LYS A 344 -17.76 12.23 -19.80
CA LYS A 344 -18.98 11.40 -19.80
C LYS A 344 -19.57 11.20 -18.41
N MET A 345 -18.74 10.89 -17.43
CA MET A 345 -19.21 10.65 -16.06
C MET A 345 -19.54 11.97 -15.32
N GLY A 346 -18.85 13.05 -15.67
CA GLY A 346 -18.99 14.38 -15.07
C GLY A 346 -20.31 15.09 -15.41
N GLU A 347 -21.04 14.62 -16.43
CA GLU A 347 -22.43 15.03 -16.68
C GLU A 347 -23.35 14.75 -15.47
N THR A 348 -22.98 13.78 -14.64
CA THR A 348 -23.72 13.37 -13.44
C THR A 348 -22.94 13.65 -12.17
N TYR A 349 -21.66 13.26 -12.17
CA TYR A 349 -20.78 13.36 -11.02
C TYR A 349 -19.90 14.60 -11.15
N THR A 350 -20.50 15.77 -10.93
CA THR A 350 -19.86 17.07 -11.13
C THR A 350 -18.60 17.27 -10.28
N GLU A 351 -18.46 16.51 -9.18
CA GLU A 351 -17.26 16.46 -8.35
C GLU A 351 -16.00 16.00 -9.10
N LEU A 352 -16.16 15.29 -10.23
CA LEU A 352 -15.04 14.89 -11.09
C LEU A 352 -14.42 16.10 -11.81
N HIS A 353 -15.19 17.14 -12.09
CA HIS A 353 -14.69 18.38 -12.68
C HIS A 353 -13.97 19.24 -11.64
N THR A 354 -14.55 19.38 -10.45
CA THR A 354 -13.95 20.18 -9.37
C THR A 354 -12.70 19.52 -8.79
N GLY A 355 -12.67 18.18 -8.74
CA GLY A 355 -11.52 17.38 -8.28
C GLY A 355 -10.49 17.06 -9.37
N TRP A 356 -10.66 17.52 -10.61
CA TRP A 356 -9.93 17.03 -11.78
C TRP A 356 -8.41 17.12 -11.65
N ASP A 357 -7.89 18.25 -11.18
CA ASP A 357 -6.45 18.45 -11.06
C ASP A 357 -5.79 17.43 -10.13
N ARG A 358 -6.47 17.07 -9.03
CA ARG A 358 -6.01 16.01 -8.12
C ARG A 358 -6.08 14.65 -8.80
N ILE A 359 -7.21 14.34 -9.45
CA ILE A 359 -7.43 13.06 -10.12
C ILE A 359 -6.36 12.82 -11.19
N LYS A 360 -6.14 13.81 -12.05
CA LYS A 360 -5.12 13.78 -13.11
C LYS A 360 -3.73 13.56 -12.54
N ARG A 361 -3.32 14.32 -11.52
CA ARG A 361 -1.99 14.17 -10.90
C ARG A 361 -1.76 12.76 -10.35
N VAL A 362 -2.75 12.19 -9.66
CA VAL A 362 -2.66 10.84 -9.08
C VAL A 362 -2.49 9.81 -10.20
N ALA A 363 -3.30 9.91 -11.25
CA ALA A 363 -3.25 8.96 -12.36
C ALA A 363 -1.94 9.04 -13.16
N ASP A 364 -1.51 10.25 -13.51
CA ASP A 364 -0.28 10.47 -14.25
C ASP A 364 0.95 9.96 -13.48
N ALA A 365 0.98 10.17 -12.17
CA ALA A 365 2.09 9.72 -11.31
C ALA A 365 2.17 8.18 -11.24
N GLU A 366 1.04 7.49 -11.15
CA GLU A 366 1.01 6.02 -11.18
C GLU A 366 1.43 5.47 -12.54
N GLU A 367 0.99 6.08 -13.65
CA GLU A 367 1.44 5.65 -14.97
C GLU A 367 2.94 5.89 -15.17
N GLU A 368 3.48 7.05 -14.77
CA GLU A 368 4.92 7.33 -14.85
C GLU A 368 5.74 6.30 -14.06
N SER A 369 5.28 5.98 -12.85
CA SER A 369 5.90 4.97 -11.98
C SER A 369 5.84 3.58 -12.62
N PHE A 370 4.65 3.16 -13.07
CA PHE A 370 4.44 1.83 -13.61
C PHE A 370 5.16 1.62 -14.94
N ARG A 371 5.25 2.62 -15.82
CA ARG A 371 5.97 2.49 -17.10
C ARG A 371 7.44 2.14 -16.90
N LYS A 372 8.08 2.64 -15.83
CA LYS A 372 9.46 2.29 -15.45
C LYS A 372 9.54 0.83 -14.99
N THR A 373 8.65 0.42 -14.08
CA THR A 373 8.58 -0.95 -13.55
C THR A 373 8.25 -1.98 -14.63
N LEU A 374 7.33 -1.68 -15.55
CA LEU A 374 6.92 -2.58 -16.61
C LEU A 374 8.07 -2.86 -17.59
N ALA A 375 8.82 -1.83 -18.00
CA ALA A 375 9.95 -2.01 -18.90
C ALA A 375 11.03 -2.95 -18.35
N SER A 376 11.42 -2.79 -17.07
CA SER A 376 12.41 -3.67 -16.43
C SER A 376 11.82 -5.02 -16.04
N GLY A 377 10.58 -5.05 -15.56
CA GLY A 377 9.94 -6.24 -15.02
C GLY A 377 9.53 -7.25 -16.10
N THR A 378 9.06 -6.79 -17.26
CA THR A 378 8.72 -7.66 -18.39
C THR A 378 9.94 -8.43 -18.88
N GLN A 379 11.11 -7.79 -18.99
CA GLN A 379 12.34 -8.48 -19.40
C GLN A 379 12.75 -9.60 -18.43
N ILE A 380 12.61 -9.35 -17.12
CA ILE A 380 12.95 -10.32 -16.07
C ILE A 380 11.92 -11.46 -16.06
N PHE A 381 10.64 -11.14 -16.20
CA PHE A 381 9.58 -12.14 -16.32
C PHE A 381 9.80 -13.04 -17.54
N ASP A 382 10.07 -12.47 -18.71
CA ASP A 382 10.25 -13.24 -19.95
C ASP A 382 11.44 -14.20 -19.84
N LEU A 383 12.52 -13.79 -19.20
CA LEU A 383 13.67 -14.65 -18.92
C LEU A 383 13.28 -15.81 -18.00
N ALA A 384 12.59 -15.51 -16.88
CA ALA A 384 12.14 -16.52 -15.92
C ALA A 384 11.11 -17.49 -16.53
N ALA A 385 10.17 -16.99 -17.32
CA ALA A 385 9.16 -17.79 -18.03
C ALA A 385 9.80 -18.70 -19.09
N THR A 386 10.80 -18.20 -19.82
CA THR A 386 11.58 -19.01 -20.78
C THR A 386 12.33 -20.12 -20.06
N GLU A 387 12.94 -19.83 -18.91
CA GLU A 387 13.64 -20.82 -18.08
C GLU A 387 12.68 -21.93 -17.59
N VAL A 388 11.49 -21.54 -17.08
CA VAL A 388 10.44 -22.47 -16.66
C VAL A 388 10.01 -23.38 -17.82
N LYS A 389 9.72 -22.80 -18.99
CA LYS A 389 9.36 -23.58 -20.19
C LYS A 389 10.49 -24.50 -20.65
N SER A 390 11.73 -24.03 -20.59
CA SER A 390 12.90 -24.81 -21.02
C SER A 390 13.22 -25.99 -20.09
N SER A 391 12.82 -25.92 -18.82
CA SER A 391 12.95 -27.01 -17.86
C SER A 391 11.80 -28.03 -17.94
N GLY A 392 10.80 -27.78 -18.80
CA GLY A 392 9.61 -28.64 -18.95
C GLY A 392 8.56 -28.44 -17.86
N SER A 393 8.73 -27.43 -17.00
CA SER A 393 7.73 -27.05 -16.00
C SER A 393 6.68 -26.14 -16.61
N THR A 394 5.44 -26.26 -16.15
CA THR A 394 4.34 -25.31 -16.43
C THR A 394 4.07 -24.38 -15.26
N THR A 395 4.80 -24.53 -14.15
CA THR A 395 4.58 -23.78 -12.91
C THR A 395 5.72 -22.81 -12.65
N PHE A 396 5.35 -21.54 -12.48
CA PHE A 396 6.17 -20.45 -12.00
C PHE A 396 6.17 -20.48 -10.47
N THR A 397 7.32 -20.78 -9.87
CA THR A 397 7.42 -21.05 -8.43
C THR A 397 7.19 -19.81 -7.56
N GLY A 398 6.68 -20.00 -6.34
CA GLY A 398 6.32 -18.91 -5.43
C GLY A 398 7.50 -18.03 -5.04
N ASP A 399 8.72 -18.57 -4.98
CA ASP A 399 9.97 -17.84 -4.72
C ASP A 399 10.36 -16.91 -5.87
N LYS A 400 10.21 -17.35 -7.13
CA LYS A 400 10.45 -16.50 -8.31
C LYS A 400 9.41 -15.39 -8.40
N ALA A 401 8.14 -15.71 -8.12
CA ALA A 401 7.06 -14.72 -8.06
C ALA A 401 7.31 -13.71 -6.92
N PHE A 402 7.79 -14.19 -5.77
CA PHE A 402 8.15 -13.36 -4.63
C PHE A 402 9.35 -12.47 -4.95
N GLN A 403 10.37 -12.98 -5.64
CA GLN A 403 11.52 -12.18 -6.06
C GLN A 403 11.11 -11.07 -7.04
N LEU A 404 10.26 -11.38 -8.03
CA LEU A 404 9.69 -10.38 -8.94
C LEU A 404 8.98 -9.26 -8.16
N HIS A 405 8.18 -9.64 -7.16
CA HIS A 405 7.44 -8.70 -6.32
C HIS A 405 8.33 -7.88 -5.38
N ASP A 406 9.11 -8.56 -4.54
CA ASP A 406 9.84 -7.96 -3.42
C ASP A 406 11.13 -7.26 -3.88
N THR A 407 11.89 -7.87 -4.79
CA THR A 407 13.17 -7.33 -5.25
C THR A 407 13.00 -6.31 -6.37
N TYR A 408 12.10 -6.59 -7.31
CA TYR A 408 11.98 -5.80 -8.55
C TYR A 408 10.71 -4.94 -8.59
N GLY A 409 9.85 -4.99 -7.56
CA GLY A 409 8.61 -4.22 -7.49
C GLY A 409 7.57 -4.62 -8.53
N PHE A 410 7.72 -5.80 -9.14
CA PHE A 410 6.85 -6.30 -10.20
C PHE A 410 5.61 -6.96 -9.59
N PRO A 411 4.40 -6.39 -9.77
CA PRO A 411 3.22 -6.86 -9.05
C PRO A 411 2.88 -8.32 -9.33
N ILE A 412 2.42 -9.01 -8.29
CA ILE A 412 1.95 -10.39 -8.43
C ILE A 412 0.81 -10.50 -9.44
N ASP A 413 -0.11 -9.52 -9.50
CA ASP A 413 -1.20 -9.53 -10.48
C ASP A 413 -0.70 -9.60 -11.93
N LEU A 414 0.38 -8.86 -12.24
CA LEU A 414 0.99 -8.86 -13.57
C LEU A 414 1.73 -10.16 -13.85
N THR A 415 2.41 -10.71 -12.84
CA THR A 415 3.04 -12.03 -12.93
C THR A 415 2.00 -13.11 -13.23
N LEU A 416 0.86 -13.09 -12.54
CA LEU A 416 -0.27 -14.01 -12.77
C LEU A 416 -0.82 -13.89 -14.18
N GLU A 417 -1.10 -12.66 -14.62
CA GLU A 417 -1.67 -12.39 -15.94
C GLU A 417 -0.72 -12.80 -17.07
N MET A 418 0.56 -12.42 -16.96
CA MET A 418 1.58 -12.79 -17.95
C MET A 418 1.89 -14.29 -17.95
N ALA A 419 1.84 -14.95 -16.78
CA ALA A 419 1.99 -16.40 -16.69
C ALA A 419 0.85 -17.10 -17.43
N ALA A 420 -0.41 -16.72 -17.16
CA ALA A 420 -1.57 -17.30 -17.80
C ALA A 420 -1.53 -17.15 -19.34
N GLU A 421 -1.19 -15.96 -19.85
CA GLU A 421 -1.01 -15.73 -21.29
C GLU A 421 0.13 -16.57 -21.89
N ALA A 422 1.18 -16.82 -21.11
CA ALA A 422 2.29 -17.68 -21.50
C ALA A 422 1.95 -19.18 -21.39
N GLY A 423 0.75 -19.55 -20.92
CA GLY A 423 0.38 -20.94 -20.64
C GLY A 423 1.08 -21.54 -19.42
N LEU A 424 1.41 -20.69 -18.44
CA LEU A 424 2.05 -21.03 -17.18
C LEU A 424 1.10 -20.75 -16.01
N GLU A 425 1.20 -21.54 -14.94
CA GLU A 425 0.52 -21.32 -13.67
C GLU A 425 1.50 -20.74 -12.65
N VAL A 426 1.05 -19.88 -11.74
CA VAL A 426 1.88 -19.38 -10.63
C VAL A 426 1.53 -20.12 -9.35
N ASP A 427 2.54 -20.54 -8.59
CA ASP A 427 2.36 -21.04 -7.22
C ASP A 427 2.00 -19.88 -6.26
N GLU A 428 0.73 -19.47 -6.32
CA GLU A 428 0.17 -18.46 -5.42
C GLU A 428 0.28 -18.84 -3.94
N PRO A 429 0.00 -20.08 -3.51
CA PRO A 429 0.16 -20.47 -2.10
C PRO A 429 1.59 -20.26 -1.60
N GLY A 430 2.60 -20.66 -2.38
CA GLY A 430 4.01 -20.45 -2.05
C GLY A 430 4.37 -18.96 -1.95
N PHE A 431 3.91 -18.14 -2.90
CA PHE A 431 4.06 -16.68 -2.85
C PHE A 431 3.43 -16.06 -1.59
N ARG A 432 2.17 -16.45 -1.27
CA ARG A 432 1.45 -15.95 -0.10
C ARG A 432 2.12 -16.38 1.20
N GLY A 433 2.68 -17.60 1.25
CA GLY A 433 3.49 -18.07 2.38
C GLY A 433 4.67 -17.14 2.66
N LEU A 434 5.47 -16.84 1.63
CA LEU A 434 6.63 -15.94 1.73
C LEU A 434 6.24 -14.50 2.13
N MET A 435 5.15 -13.98 1.57
CA MET A 435 4.59 -12.68 1.97
C MET A 435 4.12 -12.68 3.44
N SER A 436 3.52 -13.77 3.91
CA SER A 436 3.09 -13.91 5.31
C SER A 436 4.29 -13.98 6.25
N GLU A 437 5.34 -14.71 5.91
CA GLU A 437 6.58 -14.77 6.70
C GLU A 437 7.27 -13.40 6.80
N GLN A 438 7.24 -12.59 5.73
CA GLN A 438 7.75 -11.22 5.74
C GLN A 438 6.91 -10.32 6.66
N ARG A 439 5.57 -10.41 6.56
CA ARG A 439 4.64 -9.65 7.41
C ARG A 439 4.72 -10.03 8.88
N GLU A 440 4.80 -11.32 9.21
CA GLU A 440 4.90 -11.77 10.60
C GLU A 440 6.24 -11.37 11.22
N ARG A 441 7.35 -11.35 10.45
CA ARG A 441 8.61 -10.75 10.91
C ARG A 441 8.47 -9.27 11.25
N ALA A 442 7.77 -8.49 10.42
CA ALA A 442 7.51 -7.08 10.67
C ALA A 442 6.54 -6.85 11.86
N LYS A 443 5.52 -7.69 12.01
CA LYS A 443 4.55 -7.64 13.12
C LYS A 443 5.13 -8.11 14.44
N ALA A 444 6.01 -9.11 14.45
CA ALA A 444 6.69 -9.55 15.67
C ALA A 444 7.56 -8.42 16.25
N ASP A 445 8.20 -7.64 15.37
CA ASP A 445 8.98 -6.45 15.75
C ASP A 445 8.11 -5.29 16.28
N ALA A 446 6.85 -5.20 15.80
CA ALA A 446 5.86 -4.23 16.28
C ALA A 446 5.13 -4.67 17.57
N ARG A 447 4.79 -5.96 17.71
CA ARG A 447 4.14 -6.56 18.90
C ARG A 447 5.06 -6.59 20.12
N ALA A 448 6.37 -6.64 19.91
CA ALA A 448 7.33 -6.44 20.98
C ALA A 448 7.27 -5.02 21.60
N LYS A 449 6.55 -4.07 20.98
CA LYS A 449 6.48 -2.65 21.38
C LYS A 449 5.10 -2.16 21.84
N LYS A 450 4.01 -2.93 21.73
CA LYS A 450 2.68 -2.54 22.25
C LYS A 450 2.00 -3.73 22.96
N GLY A 451 1.53 -3.51 24.19
CA GLY A 451 0.91 -4.50 25.08
C GLY A 451 -0.35 -5.18 24.50
N GLN A 452 -0.64 -6.38 25.01
CA GLN A 452 -1.64 -7.32 24.49
C GLN A 452 -3.10 -6.84 24.71
N HIS A 453 -3.98 -7.19 23.77
CA HIS A 453 -5.42 -6.95 23.83
C HIS A 453 -6.08 -7.65 25.03
N ALA A 454 -6.61 -6.86 25.98
CA ALA A 454 -7.48 -7.33 27.05
C ALA A 454 -8.95 -7.50 26.59
N ASP A 455 -9.72 -8.30 27.34
CA ASP A 455 -11.16 -8.49 27.14
C ASP A 455 -11.92 -7.17 27.36
N LEU A 456 -12.54 -6.63 26.31
CA LEU A 456 -13.23 -5.33 26.33
C LEU A 456 -14.48 -5.30 27.23
N SER A 457 -14.99 -6.46 27.66
CA SER A 457 -16.20 -6.56 28.47
C SER A 457 -16.06 -5.91 29.86
N ALA A 458 -14.88 -6.01 30.49
CA ALA A 458 -14.61 -5.42 31.79
C ALA A 458 -14.68 -3.88 31.75
N TYR A 459 -14.08 -3.26 30.73
CA TYR A 459 -14.10 -1.81 30.56
C TYR A 459 -15.50 -1.27 30.26
N ARG A 460 -16.29 -1.99 29.45
CA ARG A 460 -17.70 -1.62 29.20
C ARG A 460 -18.53 -1.66 30.48
N GLY A 461 -18.36 -2.68 31.31
CA GLY A 461 -19.08 -2.77 32.59
C GLY A 461 -18.78 -1.60 33.55
N ILE A 462 -17.53 -1.12 33.57
CA ILE A 462 -17.14 0.07 34.36
C ILE A 462 -17.82 1.32 33.82
N LEU A 463 -17.81 1.51 32.49
CA LEU A 463 -18.45 2.64 31.81
C LEU A 463 -19.97 2.65 32.03
N ASP A 464 -20.65 1.51 31.89
CA ASP A 464 -22.10 1.39 32.06
C ASP A 464 -22.54 1.71 33.49
N THR A 465 -21.68 1.39 34.47
CA THR A 465 -21.96 1.61 35.90
C THR A 465 -21.72 3.06 36.32
N ASN A 466 -20.67 3.70 35.82
CA ASN A 466 -20.20 5.00 36.32
C ASN A 466 -20.45 6.17 35.35
N GLY A 467 -20.79 5.88 34.10
CA GLY A 467 -20.84 6.87 33.03
C GLY A 467 -19.45 7.23 32.49
N PRO A 468 -19.38 8.16 31.51
CA PRO A 468 -18.12 8.55 30.87
C PRO A 468 -17.21 9.32 31.84
N THR A 469 -15.90 9.14 31.69
CA THR A 469 -14.89 9.90 32.44
C THR A 469 -14.98 11.39 32.12
N ASP A 470 -14.98 12.24 33.15
CA ASP A 470 -14.82 13.70 33.00
C ASP A 470 -13.37 14.04 32.60
N TRP A 471 -13.14 14.07 31.28
CA TRP A 471 -11.81 14.22 30.71
C TRP A 471 -11.40 15.69 30.58
N GLN A 472 -10.56 16.16 31.51
CA GLN A 472 -10.18 17.56 31.69
C GLN A 472 -8.79 17.90 31.12
N ALA A 473 -8.26 17.07 30.23
CA ALA A 473 -6.90 17.20 29.72
C ALA A 473 -6.62 18.51 28.95
N TYR A 474 -7.66 19.18 28.44
CA TYR A 474 -7.52 20.47 27.77
C TYR A 474 -7.49 21.67 28.73
N THR A 475 -7.93 21.50 29.97
CA THR A 475 -8.25 22.63 30.87
C THR A 475 -7.36 22.71 32.10
N THR A 476 -6.80 21.59 32.55
CA THR A 476 -5.97 21.54 33.76
C THR A 476 -4.90 20.45 33.65
N LEU A 477 -3.85 20.56 34.48
CA LEU A 477 -2.82 19.54 34.68
C LEU A 477 -3.03 18.72 35.94
N GLU A 478 -3.95 19.15 36.81
CA GLU A 478 -4.18 18.55 38.12
C GLU A 478 -5.68 18.39 38.38
N THR A 479 -6.06 17.31 39.06
CA THR A 479 -7.43 17.11 39.57
C THR A 479 -7.42 16.29 40.86
N GLU A 480 -8.35 16.60 41.77
CA GLU A 480 -8.81 15.68 42.81
C GLU A 480 -9.81 14.68 42.20
N SER A 481 -9.46 13.40 42.21
CA SER A 481 -10.21 12.35 41.51
C SER A 481 -10.63 11.23 42.46
N LYS A 482 -11.72 10.54 42.13
CA LYS A 482 -12.12 9.29 42.76
C LYS A 482 -11.72 8.14 41.85
N PRO A 483 -10.92 7.17 42.32
CA PRO A 483 -10.72 5.95 41.56
C PRO A 483 -12.04 5.18 41.51
N LEU A 484 -12.35 4.60 40.35
CA LEU A 484 -13.59 3.86 40.09
C LEU A 484 -13.33 2.35 39.93
N ALA A 485 -12.14 1.99 39.45
CA ALA A 485 -11.74 0.61 39.25
C ALA A 485 -10.22 0.45 39.33
N LEU A 486 -9.79 -0.72 39.80
CA LEU A 486 -8.41 -1.16 39.83
C LEU A 486 -8.31 -2.51 39.12
N LEU A 487 -7.49 -2.59 38.07
CA LEU A 487 -7.33 -3.77 37.24
C LEU A 487 -5.86 -4.16 37.13
N LYS A 488 -5.60 -5.43 36.82
CA LYS A 488 -4.29 -5.94 36.37
C LYS A 488 -4.56 -6.87 35.21
N GLU A 489 -3.94 -6.60 34.06
CA GLU A 489 -4.18 -7.33 32.81
C GLU A 489 -5.68 -7.38 32.45
N GLY A 490 -6.40 -6.25 32.60
CA GLY A 490 -7.84 -6.13 32.31
C GLY A 490 -8.77 -6.83 33.32
N LYS A 491 -8.25 -7.41 34.41
CA LYS A 491 -9.05 -8.10 35.43
C LYS A 491 -9.06 -7.32 36.75
N PRO A 492 -10.20 -7.24 37.45
CA PRO A 492 -10.25 -6.62 38.77
C PRO A 492 -9.26 -7.25 39.76
N VAL A 493 -8.57 -6.41 40.51
CA VAL A 493 -7.68 -6.82 41.61
C VAL A 493 -7.93 -5.97 42.85
N ASP A 494 -7.65 -6.56 44.02
CA ASP A 494 -7.88 -5.89 45.30
C ASP A 494 -6.74 -4.95 45.73
N VAL A 495 -5.52 -5.20 45.28
CA VAL A 495 -4.35 -4.40 45.65
C VAL A 495 -3.28 -4.46 44.56
N LEU A 496 -2.55 -3.36 44.36
CA LEU A 496 -1.27 -3.33 43.68
C LEU A 496 -0.15 -3.06 44.69
N GLY A 497 0.85 -3.92 44.71
CA GLY A 497 2.05 -3.76 45.56
C GLY A 497 3.16 -2.94 44.91
N PRO A 498 4.26 -2.65 45.63
CA PRO A 498 5.40 -1.90 45.10
C PRO A 498 5.96 -2.49 43.80
N GLU A 499 6.32 -1.61 42.85
CA GLU A 499 6.81 -1.94 41.50
C GLU A 499 5.81 -2.70 40.60
N GLU A 500 4.62 -3.04 41.11
CA GLU A 500 3.60 -3.68 40.27
C GLU A 500 2.97 -2.68 39.31
N ILE A 501 2.66 -3.18 38.12
CA ILE A 501 1.95 -2.43 37.08
C ILE A 501 0.50 -2.91 37.04
N GLY A 502 -0.44 -1.97 37.03
CA GLY A 502 -1.86 -2.23 36.84
C GLY A 502 -2.54 -1.07 36.11
N GLU A 503 -3.86 -1.07 36.10
CA GLU A 503 -4.68 -0.07 35.44
C GLU A 503 -5.67 0.54 36.44
N ILE A 504 -5.81 1.85 36.38
CA ILE A 504 -6.72 2.64 37.23
C ILE A 504 -7.68 3.45 36.35
N VAL A 505 -8.97 3.37 36.68
CA VAL A 505 -10.01 4.24 36.11
C VAL A 505 -10.35 5.31 37.13
N LEU A 506 -10.43 6.57 36.72
CA LEU A 506 -10.82 7.71 37.55
C LEU A 506 -12.16 8.29 37.07
N ASP A 507 -12.89 8.94 37.98
CA ASP A 507 -14.13 9.67 37.63
C ASP A 507 -13.84 10.90 36.76
N ARG A 508 -12.74 11.59 37.03
CA ARG A 508 -12.18 12.69 36.25
C ARG A 508 -10.68 12.54 36.12
N THR A 509 -10.08 13.15 35.10
CA THR A 509 -8.61 13.09 34.94
C THR A 509 -8.06 14.25 34.11
N PRO A 510 -6.87 14.79 34.46
CA PRO A 510 -6.17 15.78 33.66
C PRO A 510 -5.29 15.13 32.58
N PHE A 511 -5.09 13.81 32.61
CA PHE A 511 -4.19 13.11 31.70
C PHE A 511 -4.81 12.99 30.30
N TYR A 512 -4.06 13.42 29.28
CA TYR A 512 -4.39 13.18 27.88
C TYR A 512 -4.11 11.72 27.54
N ALA A 513 -5.13 11.04 27.01
CA ALA A 513 -4.99 9.67 26.51
C ALA A 513 -4.47 9.66 25.06
N GLU A 514 -3.61 8.70 24.73
CA GLU A 514 -3.02 8.55 23.39
C GLU A 514 -4.11 8.62 22.31
N SER A 515 -4.02 9.62 21.44
CA SER A 515 -4.97 9.82 20.34
C SER A 515 -4.49 10.88 19.35
N GLY A 516 -4.90 10.77 18.09
CA GLY A 516 -4.55 11.73 17.03
C GLY A 516 -3.05 11.83 16.76
N GLY A 517 -2.31 10.73 16.98
CA GLY A 517 -0.85 10.68 16.86
C GLY A 517 -0.08 11.22 18.08
N GLN A 518 -0.75 11.85 19.05
CA GLN A 518 -0.10 12.30 20.29
C GLN A 518 0.03 11.18 21.30
N ALA A 519 1.25 10.99 21.81
CA ALA A 519 1.54 10.08 22.91
C ALA A 519 0.78 10.49 24.19
N ALA A 520 0.42 9.49 25.01
CA ALA A 520 -0.22 9.72 26.30
C ALA A 520 0.64 10.63 27.20
N ASP A 521 -0.02 11.32 28.13
CA ASP A 521 0.68 12.05 29.17
C ASP A 521 1.35 11.12 30.18
N ALA A 522 2.48 11.59 30.70
CA ALA A 522 3.15 11.03 31.88
C ALA A 522 2.89 11.91 33.10
N GLY A 523 3.05 11.34 34.30
CA GLY A 523 2.87 12.07 35.55
C GLY A 523 2.69 11.14 36.74
N ILE A 524 2.06 11.64 37.80
CA ILE A 524 1.86 10.92 39.06
C ILE A 524 0.40 10.96 39.53
N ILE A 525 0.00 9.94 40.28
CA ILE A 525 -1.25 9.95 41.06
C ILE A 525 -0.87 9.71 42.52
N GLU A 526 -1.11 10.71 43.36
CA GLU A 526 -0.83 10.65 44.80
C GLU A 526 -2.09 10.24 45.57
N PHE A 527 -1.90 9.43 46.61
CA PHE A 527 -2.97 8.98 47.49
C PHE A 527 -2.47 8.91 48.94
N ASP A 528 -3.39 8.76 49.89
CA ASP A 528 -2.99 8.61 51.30
C ASP A 528 -2.20 7.31 51.50
N GLY A 529 -0.90 7.46 51.77
CA GLY A 529 0.03 6.33 51.98
C GLY A 529 0.91 5.95 50.80
N GLY A 530 0.89 6.68 49.67
CA GLY A 530 1.78 6.37 48.55
C GLY A 530 1.61 7.20 47.28
N ARG A 531 2.27 6.76 46.22
CA ARG A 531 2.22 7.39 44.89
C ARG A 531 2.34 6.38 43.76
N LEU A 532 1.65 6.68 42.66
CA LEU A 532 1.67 5.92 41.42
C LEU A 532 2.34 6.76 40.33
N GLU A 533 3.19 6.13 39.52
CA GLU A 533 3.69 6.68 38.27
C GLU A 533 2.73 6.29 37.14
N VAL A 534 2.25 7.26 36.37
CA VAL A 534 1.44 7.02 35.17
C VAL A 534 2.37 6.76 34.00
N ILE A 535 2.32 5.55 33.46
CA ILE A 535 3.19 5.08 32.37
C ILE A 535 2.52 5.25 31.01
N ASP A 536 1.21 5.04 30.96
CA ASP A 536 0.42 5.13 29.72
C ASP A 536 -1.04 5.48 30.05
N VAL A 537 -1.75 6.09 29.11
CA VAL A 537 -3.15 6.49 29.25
C VAL A 537 -3.89 6.21 27.96
N GLN A 538 -4.90 5.35 28.03
CA GLN A 538 -5.60 4.79 26.87
C GLN A 538 -7.12 4.97 26.97
N ARG A 539 -7.81 4.85 25.83
CA ARG A 539 -9.27 4.91 25.73
C ARG A 539 -9.82 3.64 25.07
N PRO A 540 -9.82 2.49 25.77
CA PRO A 540 -10.18 1.20 25.17
C PRO A 540 -11.64 1.15 24.68
N VAL A 541 -12.52 1.99 25.23
CA VAL A 541 -13.90 2.18 24.77
C VAL A 541 -14.25 3.68 24.77
N LYS A 542 -15.11 4.12 23.83
CA LYS A 542 -15.53 5.54 23.71
C LYS A 542 -16.13 6.01 25.04
N GLY A 543 -15.53 7.04 25.63
CA GLY A 543 -15.99 7.67 26.86
C GLY A 543 -15.29 7.21 28.15
N LEU A 544 -14.43 6.20 28.10
CA LEU A 544 -13.66 5.75 29.26
C LEU A 544 -12.17 6.05 29.08
N VAL A 545 -11.53 6.63 30.11
CA VAL A 545 -10.06 6.83 30.16
C VAL A 545 -9.46 5.88 31.20
N VAL A 546 -8.43 5.14 30.81
CA VAL A 546 -7.74 4.14 31.63
C VAL A 546 -6.28 4.52 31.74
N HIS A 547 -5.73 4.54 32.95
CA HIS A 547 -4.34 4.88 33.20
C HIS A 547 -3.59 3.62 33.58
N GLN A 548 -2.56 3.28 32.84
CA GLN A 548 -1.60 2.26 33.25
C GLN A 548 -0.62 2.88 34.23
N VAL A 549 -0.50 2.29 35.41
CA VAL A 549 0.24 2.85 36.53
C VAL A 549 1.21 1.84 37.13
N ARG A 550 2.35 2.33 37.61
CA ARG A 550 3.29 1.60 38.46
C ARG A 550 3.25 2.15 39.88
N VAL A 551 3.20 1.27 40.87
CA VAL A 551 3.32 1.67 42.28
C VAL A 551 4.78 2.02 42.57
N VAL A 552 5.05 3.29 42.85
CA VAL A 552 6.41 3.77 43.18
C VAL A 552 6.62 3.80 44.70
N ASP A 553 5.55 4.04 45.46
CA ASP A 553 5.59 4.05 46.92
C ASP A 553 4.23 3.61 47.50
N GLY A 554 4.27 2.84 48.59
CA GLY A 554 3.08 2.31 49.26
C GLY A 554 2.44 1.08 48.59
N GLU A 555 1.17 0.85 48.92
CA GLU A 555 0.29 -0.17 48.31
C GLU A 555 -1.04 0.49 47.94
N PHE A 556 -1.56 0.23 46.73
CA PHE A 556 -2.80 0.85 46.27
C PHE A 556 -3.94 -0.18 46.26
N ALA A 557 -4.90 -0.03 47.18
CA ALA A 557 -6.01 -0.95 47.35
C ALA A 557 -7.28 -0.51 46.60
N SER A 558 -8.09 -1.48 46.16
CA SER A 558 -9.40 -1.27 45.55
C SER A 558 -10.38 -0.54 46.48
N GLY A 559 -10.20 -0.64 47.81
CA GLY A 559 -10.95 0.13 48.80
C GLY A 559 -10.72 1.66 48.67
N SER A 560 -9.57 2.09 48.17
CA SER A 560 -9.31 3.49 47.82
C SER A 560 -10.12 3.91 46.58
N ALA A 561 -10.46 2.98 45.69
CA ALA A 561 -11.43 3.16 44.61
C ALA A 561 -12.90 3.15 45.07
N GLY A 562 -13.16 2.86 46.35
CA GLY A 562 -14.49 2.86 46.95
C GLY A 562 -14.89 4.17 47.64
N GLY A 563 -14.02 5.19 47.70
CA GLY A 563 -14.36 6.48 48.32
C GLY A 563 -13.23 7.42 48.73
N GLY A 564 -11.96 7.06 48.55
CA GLY A 564 -10.82 7.97 48.80
C GLY A 564 -10.58 8.91 47.61
N LEU A 565 -10.19 10.16 47.88
CA LEU A 565 -9.71 11.07 46.84
C LEU A 565 -8.23 10.77 46.56
N VAL A 566 -7.86 10.84 45.28
CA VAL A 566 -6.48 10.80 44.80
C VAL A 566 -6.18 12.08 44.05
N HIS A 567 -4.94 12.55 44.14
CA HIS A 567 -4.50 13.77 43.50
C HIS A 567 -3.70 13.40 42.24
N ALA A 568 -4.33 13.55 41.07
CA ALA A 568 -3.78 13.20 39.77
C ALA A 568 -3.06 14.42 39.17
N GLN A 569 -1.77 14.30 38.86
CA GLN A 569 -0.89 15.38 38.39
C GLN A 569 -0.13 14.97 37.12
N VAL A 570 -0.36 15.68 36.02
CA VAL A 570 0.41 15.54 34.77
C VAL A 570 1.77 16.21 34.94
N ASP A 571 2.83 15.60 34.41
CA ASP A 571 4.15 16.25 34.33
C ASP A 571 4.06 17.48 33.39
N HIS A 572 4.29 18.66 33.95
CA HIS A 572 4.22 19.93 33.24
C HIS A 572 5.18 20.01 32.04
N GLU A 573 6.42 19.53 32.19
CA GLU A 573 7.42 19.57 31.11
C GLU A 573 7.07 18.57 30.03
N TRP A 574 6.57 17.38 30.41
CA TRP A 574 6.04 16.40 29.47
C TRP A 574 4.91 17.00 28.64
N ARG A 575 3.90 17.59 29.28
CA ARG A 575 2.78 18.21 28.58
C ARG A 575 3.23 19.34 27.67
N THR A 576 4.17 20.17 28.14
CA THR A 576 4.72 21.27 27.35
C THR A 576 5.37 20.73 26.07
N GLY A 577 6.27 19.75 26.19
CA GLY A 577 6.90 19.13 25.04
C GLY A 577 5.91 18.44 24.10
N ALA A 578 4.87 17.80 24.63
CA ALA A 578 3.82 17.18 23.81
C ALA A 578 3.02 18.22 23.01
N ARG A 579 2.59 19.33 23.65
CA ARG A 579 1.91 20.46 22.98
C ARG A 579 2.79 21.06 21.89
N GLN A 580 4.08 21.21 22.15
CA GLN A 580 5.07 21.71 21.19
C GLN A 580 5.18 20.77 19.98
N ALA A 581 5.38 19.47 20.19
CA ALA A 581 5.52 18.50 19.12
C ALA A 581 4.24 18.36 18.28
N HIS A 582 3.07 18.37 18.93
CA HIS A 582 1.79 18.31 18.21
C HIS A 582 1.58 19.56 17.36
N SER A 583 1.76 20.75 17.93
CA SER A 583 1.61 22.00 17.19
C SER A 583 2.69 22.16 16.11
N GLY A 584 3.90 21.67 16.36
CA GLY A 584 4.96 21.55 15.36
C GLY A 584 4.56 20.64 14.20
N THR A 585 3.78 19.59 14.44
CA THR A 585 3.27 18.69 13.39
C THR A 585 2.34 19.45 12.44
N HIS A 586 1.44 20.28 12.98
CA HIS A 586 0.56 21.15 12.18
C HIS A 586 1.34 22.17 11.36
N VAL A 587 2.38 22.77 11.94
CA VAL A 587 3.25 23.74 11.26
C VAL A 587 4.04 23.06 10.12
N VAL A 588 4.64 21.90 10.37
CA VAL A 588 5.38 21.14 9.35
C VAL A 588 4.44 20.63 8.26
N HIS A 589 3.23 20.21 8.59
CA HIS A 589 2.22 19.81 7.61
C HIS A 589 1.78 20.98 6.72
N ALA A 590 1.58 22.17 7.29
CA ALA A 590 1.30 23.38 6.51
C ALA A 590 2.49 23.76 5.61
N ALA A 591 3.73 23.70 6.13
CA ALA A 591 4.94 23.96 5.36
C ALA A 591 5.12 22.97 4.20
N LEU A 592 4.88 21.66 4.42
CA LEU A 592 4.87 20.65 3.35
C LEU A 592 3.87 21.01 2.24
N ARG A 593 2.65 21.42 2.61
CA ARG A 593 1.62 21.80 1.64
C ARG A 593 1.95 23.10 0.90
N GLU A 594 2.68 24.01 1.51
CA GLU A 594 3.16 25.23 0.86
C GLU A 594 4.28 24.93 -0.16
N VAL A 595 5.29 24.17 0.26
CA VAL A 595 6.48 23.88 -0.57
C VAL A 595 6.18 22.87 -1.68
N LEU A 596 5.41 21.82 -1.38
CA LEU A 596 5.13 20.72 -2.31
C LEU A 596 3.78 20.88 -3.01
N GLY A 597 2.85 21.61 -2.40
CA GLY A 597 1.49 21.79 -2.87
C GLY A 597 0.44 21.10 -2.00
N PRO A 598 -0.85 21.44 -2.18
CA PRO A 598 -1.93 21.09 -1.26
C PRO A 598 -2.24 19.59 -1.15
N THR A 599 -1.65 18.75 -2.00
CA THR A 599 -1.81 17.29 -1.98
C THR A 599 -0.81 16.55 -1.10
N ALA A 600 0.18 17.24 -0.52
CA ALA A 600 1.09 16.66 0.48
C ALA A 600 0.37 16.51 1.83
N LEU A 601 -0.74 15.76 1.82
CA LEU A 601 -1.62 15.54 2.96
C LEU A 601 -1.05 14.48 3.88
N GLN A 602 -1.23 14.69 5.18
CA GLN A 602 -0.92 13.71 6.20
C GLN A 602 -1.63 12.37 5.95
N SER A 603 -0.87 11.29 6.08
CA SER A 603 -1.32 9.88 6.03
C SER A 603 -1.03 9.13 7.33
N GLY A 604 -0.32 9.75 8.28
CA GLY A 604 -0.07 9.22 9.61
C GLY A 604 0.80 10.19 10.43
N SER A 605 0.69 10.17 11.76
CA SER A 605 1.50 11.02 12.62
C SER A 605 1.87 10.30 13.91
N PHE A 606 2.99 10.72 14.51
CA PHE A 606 3.35 10.37 15.87
C PHE A 606 4.12 11.53 16.49
N ASN A 607 3.65 12.05 17.61
CA ASN A 607 4.28 13.14 18.34
C ASN A 607 4.38 12.81 19.83
N ARG A 608 5.52 13.16 20.42
CA ARG A 608 5.85 12.98 21.83
C ARG A 608 6.75 14.16 22.26
N PRO A 609 7.02 14.37 23.55
CA PRO A 609 7.85 15.48 23.99
C PRO A 609 9.17 15.59 23.20
N GLY A 610 9.35 16.75 22.58
CA GLY A 610 10.55 17.11 21.82
C GLY A 610 10.68 16.49 20.42
N TYR A 611 9.78 15.60 19.99
CA TYR A 611 9.91 14.85 18.73
C TYR A 611 8.57 14.70 18.00
N LEU A 612 8.60 14.92 16.69
CA LEU A 612 7.49 14.62 15.79
C LEU A 612 7.94 13.77 14.61
N ARG A 613 6.97 13.02 14.11
CA ARG A 613 7.03 12.22 12.89
C ARG A 613 5.73 12.40 12.14
N LEU A 614 5.84 12.75 10.87
CA LEU A 614 4.70 12.98 9.99
C LEU A 614 4.87 12.18 8.70
N ASP A 615 3.92 11.31 8.43
CA ASP A 615 3.80 10.59 7.17
C ASP A 615 2.86 11.38 6.25
N TYR A 616 3.24 11.55 4.98
CA TYR A 616 2.51 12.36 4.01
C TYR A 616 2.54 11.76 2.60
N GLY A 617 1.45 11.97 1.87
CA GLY A 617 1.29 11.49 0.51
C GLY A 617 2.20 12.23 -0.47
N TRP A 618 3.26 11.57 -0.92
CA TRP A 618 4.19 12.11 -1.91
C TRP A 618 4.97 11.00 -2.62
N THR A 619 5.21 11.15 -3.92
CA THR A 619 5.79 10.05 -4.73
C THR A 619 7.31 10.14 -4.88
N LYS A 620 7.90 11.33 -4.76
CA LYS A 620 9.34 11.59 -5.03
C LYS A 620 10.09 11.94 -3.75
N GLY A 621 11.36 11.55 -3.65
CA GLY A 621 12.23 11.98 -2.56
C GLY A 621 12.37 13.49 -2.54
N LEU A 622 12.43 14.08 -1.36
CA LEU A 622 12.64 15.51 -1.24
C LEU A 622 14.10 15.84 -1.55
N THR A 623 14.30 16.88 -2.34
CA THR A 623 15.64 17.41 -2.56
C THR A 623 16.14 18.09 -1.29
N PRO A 624 17.47 18.20 -1.08
CA PRO A 624 18.01 18.95 0.06
C PRO A 624 17.48 20.39 0.15
N ALA A 625 17.22 21.04 -1.00
CA ALA A 625 16.65 22.38 -1.04
C ALA A 625 15.21 22.41 -0.51
N GLN A 626 14.36 21.45 -0.90
CA GLN A 626 12.98 21.35 -0.39
C GLN A 626 12.95 21.05 1.11
N MET A 627 13.84 20.17 1.58
CA MET A 627 13.97 19.88 3.02
C MET A 627 14.30 21.15 3.82
N HIS A 628 15.27 21.93 3.34
CA HIS A 628 15.64 23.19 3.95
C HIS A 628 14.51 24.22 3.89
N GLU A 629 13.80 24.32 2.78
CA GLU A 629 12.66 25.23 2.61
C GLU A 629 11.50 24.88 3.56
N ILE A 630 11.20 23.59 3.77
CA ILE A 630 10.18 23.15 4.73
C ILE A 630 10.57 23.54 6.16
N GLU A 631 11.83 23.34 6.55
CA GLU A 631 12.33 23.76 7.85
C GLU A 631 12.27 25.29 8.02
N GLU A 632 12.65 26.04 6.98
CA GLU A 632 12.64 27.50 6.97
C GLU A 632 11.21 28.05 7.09
N VAL A 633 10.27 27.58 6.27
CA VAL A 633 8.85 27.97 6.34
C VAL A 633 8.28 27.65 7.71
N SER A 634 8.59 26.47 8.26
CA SER A 634 8.16 26.07 9.60
C SER A 634 8.66 27.06 10.65
N ASN A 635 9.97 27.37 10.67
CA ASN A 635 10.56 28.30 11.64
C ASN A 635 10.12 29.76 11.44
N ASN A 636 9.81 30.17 10.21
CA ASN A 636 9.22 31.48 9.92
C ASN A 636 7.82 31.61 10.52
N ALA A 637 7.01 30.55 10.51
CA ALA A 637 5.72 30.52 11.18
C ALA A 637 5.86 30.66 12.71
N LEU A 638 6.93 30.12 13.30
CA LEU A 638 7.22 30.30 14.72
C LEU A 638 7.62 31.75 15.01
N ARG A 639 8.47 32.33 14.16
CA ARG A 639 8.90 33.73 14.26
C ARG A 639 7.74 34.71 14.13
N ALA A 640 6.72 34.35 13.37
CA ALA A 640 5.51 35.16 13.18
C ALA A 640 4.56 35.13 14.40
N ASP A 641 4.81 34.26 15.39
CA ASP A 641 4.02 34.14 16.62
C ASP A 641 2.50 33.99 16.37
N LEU A 642 2.17 33.13 15.40
CA LEU A 642 0.81 32.89 14.94
C LEU A 642 -0.06 32.39 16.09
N PRO A 643 -1.26 32.97 16.31
CA PRO A 643 -2.17 32.52 17.35
C PRO A 643 -2.71 31.13 17.04
N VAL A 644 -2.89 30.32 18.08
CA VAL A 644 -3.55 29.03 18.01
C VAL A 644 -4.96 29.14 18.58
N ALA A 645 -5.96 28.82 17.77
CA ALA A 645 -7.36 28.84 18.16
C ALA A 645 -8.01 27.47 17.91
N TRP A 646 -9.09 27.19 18.61
CA TRP A 646 -9.87 25.99 18.38
C TRP A 646 -11.35 26.25 18.64
N ASP A 647 -12.22 25.53 17.94
CA ASP A 647 -13.67 25.58 18.15
C ASP A 647 -14.32 24.21 17.89
N TYR A 648 -15.52 24.02 18.41
CA TYR A 648 -16.35 22.85 18.15
C TYR A 648 -17.46 23.19 17.15
N MET A 649 -17.62 22.35 16.14
CA MET A 649 -18.65 22.51 15.13
C MET A 649 -19.09 21.17 14.55
N THR A 650 -20.10 21.17 13.70
CA THR A 650 -20.49 19.95 12.95
C THR A 650 -19.48 19.67 11.84
N LEU A 651 -19.38 18.41 11.40
CA LEU A 651 -18.48 18.05 10.30
C LEU A 651 -18.74 18.84 9.01
N PRO A 652 -20.01 19.10 8.58
CA PRO A 652 -20.29 19.97 7.43
C PRO A 652 -19.76 21.40 7.60
N GLN A 653 -19.95 22.00 8.78
CA GLN A 653 -19.44 23.35 9.07
C GLN A 653 -17.91 23.39 9.03
N ALA A 654 -17.23 22.37 9.58
CA ALA A 654 -15.78 22.28 9.51
C ALA A 654 -15.26 22.21 8.06
N LYS A 655 -15.93 21.42 7.21
CA LYS A 655 -15.61 21.31 5.78
C LYS A 655 -15.84 22.63 5.03
N GLU A 656 -16.96 23.31 5.29
CA GLU A 656 -17.25 24.63 4.71
C GLU A 656 -16.24 25.68 5.16
N TRP A 657 -15.82 25.59 6.43
CA TRP A 657 -14.74 26.41 6.98
C TRP A 657 -13.37 26.02 6.42
N GLY A 658 -13.24 25.02 5.55
CA GLY A 658 -11.97 24.63 4.93
C GLY A 658 -11.02 23.89 5.89
N ALA A 659 -11.53 23.31 6.98
CA ALA A 659 -10.74 22.43 7.81
C ALA A 659 -10.41 21.14 7.06
N ILE A 660 -9.15 20.72 7.15
CA ILE A 660 -8.70 19.47 6.55
C ILE A 660 -9.12 18.34 7.48
N ALA A 661 -9.88 17.39 6.92
CA ALA A 661 -10.12 16.11 7.56
C ALA A 661 -8.94 15.19 7.28
N LEU A 662 -8.35 14.62 8.33
CA LEU A 662 -7.23 13.69 8.21
C LEU A 662 -7.77 12.32 7.77
N PHE A 663 -7.06 11.66 6.85
CA PHE A 663 -7.50 10.39 6.27
C PHE A 663 -7.48 9.25 7.30
N GLY A 664 -8.58 8.50 7.41
CA GLY A 664 -8.66 7.27 8.21
C GLY A 664 -9.28 7.42 9.61
N GLU A 665 -9.60 8.63 10.06
CA GLU A 665 -10.24 8.88 11.35
C GLU A 665 -11.77 8.93 11.22
N THR A 666 -12.48 8.30 12.16
CA THR A 666 -13.94 8.39 12.27
C THR A 666 -14.33 9.61 13.10
N TYR A 667 -14.93 10.59 12.45
CA TYR A 667 -15.42 11.79 13.11
C TYR A 667 -16.89 11.63 13.50
N ASP A 668 -17.24 12.15 14.68
CA ASP A 668 -18.64 12.29 15.07
C ASP A 668 -19.27 13.42 14.23
N ASP A 669 -20.19 13.08 13.33
CA ASP A 669 -20.82 14.05 12.42
C ASP A 669 -21.48 15.22 13.17
N SER A 670 -21.89 14.99 14.42
CA SER A 670 -22.58 15.97 15.25
C SER A 670 -21.65 17.00 15.90
N LYS A 671 -20.39 16.63 16.19
CA LYS A 671 -19.46 17.52 16.91
C LYS A 671 -17.99 17.09 16.72
N VAL A 672 -17.25 17.92 16.01
CA VAL A 672 -15.81 17.81 15.81
C VAL A 672 -15.07 19.03 16.36
N ARG A 673 -13.82 18.85 16.80
CA ARG A 673 -12.93 19.94 17.20
C ARG A 673 -12.02 20.32 16.04
N VAL A 674 -12.03 21.59 15.66
CA VAL A 674 -11.13 22.16 14.65
C VAL A 674 -10.08 22.99 15.38
N VAL A 675 -8.81 22.80 15.02
CA VAL A 675 -7.68 23.59 15.51
C VAL A 675 -7.10 24.38 14.34
N GLU A 676 -6.78 25.64 14.59
CA GLU A 676 -6.18 26.57 13.65
C GLU A 676 -4.91 27.18 14.20
N ILE A 677 -3.85 27.25 13.39
CA ILE A 677 -2.60 27.98 13.68
C ILE A 677 -2.42 29.05 12.61
N GLY A 678 -2.66 30.32 12.97
CA GLY A 678 -2.44 31.45 12.07
C GLY A 678 -3.37 31.53 10.87
N GLY A 679 -4.62 31.07 10.98
CA GLY A 679 -5.60 31.16 9.89
C GLY A 679 -5.71 29.89 9.03
N PRO A 680 -6.31 30.01 7.82
CA PRO A 680 -6.51 28.90 6.89
C PRO A 680 -5.24 28.15 6.46
N TRP A 681 -4.07 28.73 6.71
CA TRP A 681 -2.77 28.14 6.42
C TRP A 681 -2.60 26.78 7.12
N SER A 682 -2.97 26.71 8.40
CA SER A 682 -3.03 25.46 9.17
C SER A 682 -4.37 25.39 9.88
N ARG A 683 -5.33 24.63 9.33
CA ARG A 683 -6.67 24.43 9.88
C ARG A 683 -7.09 22.97 9.71
N GLU A 684 -7.20 22.24 10.81
CA GLU A 684 -7.31 20.77 10.78
C GLU A 684 -8.28 20.27 11.86
N LEU A 685 -8.94 19.15 11.60
CA LEU A 685 -9.69 18.42 12.63
C LEU A 685 -8.71 17.77 13.59
N CYS A 686 -8.65 18.23 14.84
CA CYS A 686 -7.65 17.77 15.80
C CYS A 686 -8.16 17.72 17.25
N GLY A 687 -7.98 16.55 17.86
CA GLY A 687 -8.23 16.31 19.29
C GLY A 687 -7.01 16.54 20.18
N GLY A 688 -5.87 16.96 19.64
CA GLY A 688 -4.63 17.14 20.39
C GLY A 688 -4.63 18.26 21.42
N THR A 689 -3.65 18.24 22.33
CA THR A 689 -3.29 19.43 23.09
C THR A 689 -2.33 20.29 22.28
N HIS A 690 -2.55 21.61 22.28
CA HIS A 690 -1.79 22.55 21.46
C HIS A 690 -1.24 23.69 22.28
N VAL A 691 -0.13 24.27 21.83
CA VAL A 691 0.37 25.55 22.35
C VAL A 691 -0.65 26.67 22.07
N ASP A 692 -0.53 27.80 22.74
CA ASP A 692 -1.42 28.96 22.56
C ASP A 692 -0.95 29.84 21.39
N HIS A 693 0.36 29.86 21.12
CA HIS A 693 0.97 30.59 20.01
C HIS A 693 2.13 29.79 19.40
N SER A 694 2.35 29.92 18.09
CA SER A 694 3.38 29.16 17.36
C SER A 694 4.79 29.37 17.91
N ALA A 695 5.13 30.56 18.45
CA ALA A 695 6.46 30.79 19.02
C ALA A 695 6.77 29.88 20.22
N GLN A 696 5.73 29.40 20.92
CA GLN A 696 5.88 28.49 22.06
C GLN A 696 6.31 27.08 21.63
N ILE A 697 6.22 26.72 20.35
CA ILE A 697 6.74 25.44 19.81
C ILE A 697 8.25 25.34 20.05
N GLY A 698 8.96 26.47 20.02
CA GLY A 698 10.43 26.51 19.97
C GLY A 698 10.96 25.96 18.65
N THR A 699 12.28 25.95 18.47
CA THR A 699 12.92 25.59 17.19
C THR A 699 12.41 24.24 16.66
N ILE A 700 12.02 24.23 15.38
CA ILE A 700 11.77 22.98 14.63
C ILE A 700 13.04 22.65 13.86
N VAL A 701 13.55 21.42 14.02
CA VAL A 701 14.74 20.92 13.31
C VAL A 701 14.38 19.64 12.59
N VAL A 702 14.33 19.68 11.27
CA VAL A 702 14.07 18.54 10.40
C VAL A 702 15.32 17.67 10.34
N THR A 703 15.19 16.40 10.71
CA THR A 703 16.35 15.49 10.83
C THR A 703 16.44 14.48 9.71
N SER A 704 15.31 14.03 9.18
CA SER A 704 15.28 13.00 8.15
C SER A 704 14.06 13.11 7.25
N GLU A 705 14.20 12.62 6.02
CA GLU A 705 13.10 12.25 5.14
C GLU A 705 13.37 10.89 4.53
N ALA A 706 12.37 10.02 4.53
CA ALA A 706 12.47 8.70 3.91
C ALA A 706 11.15 8.21 3.31
N SER A 707 11.25 7.32 2.33
CA SER A 707 10.10 6.57 1.80
C SER A 707 9.65 5.53 2.81
N VAL A 708 8.36 5.51 3.15
CA VAL A 708 7.74 4.49 4.03
C VAL A 708 6.85 3.50 3.26
N GLY A 709 6.65 3.74 1.98
CA GLY A 709 5.88 2.88 1.08
C GLY A 709 5.66 3.58 -0.26
N SER A 710 5.10 2.86 -1.22
CA SER A 710 4.80 3.45 -2.52
C SER A 710 3.78 4.59 -2.38
N GLY A 711 4.20 5.80 -2.74
CA GLY A 711 3.37 7.02 -2.64
C GLY A 711 3.30 7.67 -1.26
N ASN A 712 4.05 7.18 -0.27
CA ASN A 712 4.02 7.70 1.09
C ASN A 712 5.43 7.94 1.64
N ARG A 713 5.64 9.11 2.25
CA ARG A 713 6.95 9.56 2.76
C ARG A 713 6.82 9.99 4.20
N ARG A 714 7.93 9.97 4.93
CA ARG A 714 8.02 10.34 6.34
C ARG A 714 9.01 11.46 6.51
N ILE A 715 8.62 12.50 7.22
CA ILE A 715 9.51 13.54 7.74
C ILE A 715 9.58 13.41 9.26
N GLU A 716 10.79 13.50 9.80
CA GLU A 716 11.03 13.51 11.25
C GLU A 716 11.65 14.85 11.64
N ALA A 717 11.23 15.38 12.78
CA ALA A 717 11.79 16.61 13.32
C ALA A 717 11.82 16.60 14.85
N PHE A 718 12.75 17.36 15.41
CA PHE A 718 12.74 17.74 16.81
C PHE A 718 12.10 19.12 16.99
N THR A 719 11.48 19.33 18.14
CA THR A 719 10.85 20.61 18.53
C THR A 719 11.42 21.09 19.85
N GLY A 720 11.18 22.36 20.21
CA GLY A 720 11.50 22.87 21.54
C GLY A 720 12.99 22.81 21.90
N VAL A 721 13.27 22.43 23.14
CA VAL A 721 14.65 22.37 23.67
C VAL A 721 15.43 21.18 23.09
N GLU A 722 14.75 20.10 22.73
CA GLU A 722 15.34 18.93 22.09
C GLU A 722 15.90 19.27 20.71
N GLY A 723 15.19 20.11 19.94
CA GLY A 723 15.70 20.66 18.68
C GLY A 723 16.98 21.47 18.87
N PHE A 724 17.02 22.34 19.88
CA PHE A 724 18.24 23.07 20.23
C PHE A 724 19.39 22.14 20.65
N ASN A 725 19.12 21.13 21.49
CA ASN A 725 20.12 20.18 21.95
C ASN A 725 20.71 19.36 20.79
N TYR A 726 19.90 19.00 19.80
CA TYR A 726 20.36 18.37 18.58
C TYR A 726 21.34 19.27 17.81
N LEU A 727 20.97 20.53 17.55
CA LEU A 727 21.86 21.48 16.86
C LEU A 727 23.15 21.78 17.65
N ALA A 728 23.07 21.86 18.98
CA ALA A 728 24.23 22.04 19.83
C ALA A 728 25.22 20.88 19.70
N ARG A 729 24.72 19.63 19.65
CA ARG A 729 25.53 18.44 19.42
C ARG A 729 26.21 18.46 18.04
N GLU A 730 25.48 18.81 16.99
CA GLU A 730 26.05 18.91 15.63
C GLU A 730 27.17 19.98 15.57
N ARG A 731 26.97 21.12 16.24
CA ARG A 731 28.01 22.15 16.37
C ARG A 731 29.25 21.64 17.10
N ASP A 732 29.08 20.87 18.15
CA ASP A 732 30.20 20.34 18.94
C ASP A 732 31.01 19.31 18.13
N VAL A 733 30.35 18.47 17.33
CA VAL A 733 30.99 17.53 16.38
C VAL A 733 31.83 18.30 15.35
N VAL A 734 31.26 19.35 14.72
CA VAL A 734 32.01 20.18 13.76
C VAL A 734 33.20 20.87 14.44
N SER A 735 33.03 21.29 15.70
CA SER A 735 34.12 21.91 16.48
C SER A 735 35.26 20.92 16.77
N GLU A 736 34.94 19.66 17.06
CA GLU A 736 35.94 18.60 17.22
C GLU A 736 36.67 18.32 15.89
N LEU A 737 35.95 18.27 14.77
CA LEU A 737 36.55 18.12 13.43
C LEU A 737 37.48 19.29 13.08
N ASN A 738 37.11 20.52 13.42
CA ASN A 738 37.96 21.69 13.23
C ASN A 738 39.31 21.54 13.97
N LEU A 739 39.28 21.03 15.20
CA LEU A 739 40.50 20.77 15.99
C LEU A 739 41.35 19.64 15.39
N LEU A 740 40.72 18.52 15.02
CA LEU A 740 41.40 17.36 14.44
C LEU A 740 42.06 17.68 13.09
N LEU A 741 41.32 18.37 12.22
CA LEU A 741 41.76 18.70 10.86
C LEU A 741 42.57 20.00 10.78
N LYS A 742 42.59 20.78 11.87
CA LYS A 742 43.19 22.11 11.98
C LYS A 742 42.68 23.04 10.87
N THR A 743 41.36 23.10 10.73
CA THR A 743 40.67 23.88 9.71
C THR A 743 39.47 24.62 10.30
N LYS A 744 38.88 25.55 9.54
CA LYS A 744 37.62 26.22 9.91
C LYS A 744 36.43 25.39 9.43
N SER A 745 35.25 25.60 10.02
CA SER A 745 34.02 24.85 9.71
C SER A 745 33.71 24.80 8.22
N ASP A 746 33.77 25.96 7.53
CA ASP A 746 33.47 26.07 6.10
C ASP A 746 34.45 25.29 5.21
N ASP A 747 35.66 25.03 5.72
CA ASP A 747 36.74 24.37 5.00
C ASP A 747 36.83 22.86 5.32
N VAL A 748 36.03 22.34 6.28
CA VAL A 748 36.10 20.94 6.73
C VAL A 748 35.92 19.96 5.58
N VAL A 749 34.89 20.17 4.75
CA VAL A 749 34.57 19.28 3.62
C VAL A 749 35.71 19.25 2.60
N GLY A 750 36.21 20.44 2.22
CA GLY A 750 37.36 20.56 1.31
C GLY A 750 38.62 19.89 1.88
N ARG A 751 38.89 20.07 3.18
CA ARG A 751 40.04 19.46 3.85
C ARG A 751 39.96 17.93 3.87
N VAL A 752 38.78 17.37 4.08
CA VAL A 752 38.55 15.92 4.02
C VAL A 752 38.74 15.40 2.59
N ALA A 753 38.21 16.09 1.58
CA ALA A 753 38.39 15.73 0.18
C ALA A 753 39.89 15.71 -0.20
N ASP A 754 40.64 16.75 0.15
CA ASP A 754 42.09 16.84 -0.05
C ASP A 754 42.84 15.68 0.63
N MET A 755 42.44 15.30 1.84
CA MET A 755 43.05 14.18 2.57
C MET A 755 42.79 12.85 1.88
N MET A 756 41.57 12.62 1.37
CA MET A 756 41.24 11.41 0.61
C MET A 756 42.03 11.33 -0.70
N GLU A 757 42.20 12.45 -1.41
CA GLU A 757 43.01 12.49 -2.63
C GLU A 757 44.49 12.21 -2.33
N ARG A 758 45.04 12.80 -1.27
CA ARG A 758 46.42 12.54 -0.83
C ARG A 758 46.63 11.10 -0.40
N LEU A 759 45.66 10.51 0.31
CA LEU A 759 45.71 9.10 0.71
C LEU A 759 45.79 8.20 -0.53
N LYS A 760 44.91 8.42 -1.51
CA LYS A 760 44.91 7.68 -2.77
C LYS A 760 46.22 7.85 -3.56
N ALA A 761 46.79 9.07 -3.56
CA ALA A 761 48.08 9.33 -4.19
C ALA A 761 49.24 8.62 -3.47
N ALA A 762 49.26 8.66 -2.14
CA ALA A 762 50.26 7.97 -1.31
C ALA A 762 50.19 6.45 -1.49
N GLU A 763 49.00 5.86 -1.52
CA GLU A 763 48.79 4.43 -1.80
C GLU A 763 49.34 4.04 -3.18
N LYS A 764 49.14 4.88 -4.20
CA LYS A 764 49.67 4.67 -5.55
C LYS A 764 51.20 4.75 -5.58
N GLU A 765 51.81 5.70 -4.87
CA GLU A 765 53.26 5.82 -4.77
C GLU A 765 53.88 4.67 -3.97
N ILE A 766 53.24 4.20 -2.90
CA ILE A 766 53.65 2.99 -2.16
C ILE A 766 53.66 1.77 -3.08
N ALA A 767 52.61 1.59 -3.88
CA ALA A 767 52.54 0.49 -4.86
C ALA A 767 53.67 0.59 -5.89
N ARG A 768 53.92 1.78 -6.45
CA ARG A 768 55.04 2.02 -7.40
C ARG A 768 56.40 1.73 -6.80
N ALA A 769 56.65 2.21 -5.59
CA ALA A 769 57.92 1.99 -4.89
C ALA A 769 58.17 0.50 -4.60
N ARG A 770 57.12 -0.23 -4.19
CA ARG A 770 57.19 -1.69 -4.02
C ARG A 770 57.55 -2.38 -5.34
N THR A 771 56.84 -2.08 -6.43
CA THR A 771 57.16 -2.67 -7.75
C THR A 771 58.58 -2.34 -8.20
N ALA A 772 59.06 -1.10 -8.01
CA ALA A 772 60.43 -0.71 -8.37
C ALA A 772 61.48 -1.48 -7.54
N GLN A 773 61.25 -1.66 -6.24
CA GLN A 773 62.12 -2.45 -5.36
C GLN A 773 62.16 -3.92 -5.78
N LEU A 774 61.02 -4.50 -6.12
CA LEU A 774 60.91 -5.85 -6.68
C LEU A 774 61.73 -5.99 -7.97
N LEU A 775 61.57 -5.08 -8.93
CA LEU A 775 62.27 -5.11 -10.21
C LEU A 775 63.78 -4.87 -10.10
N ALA A 776 64.24 -4.14 -9.08
CA ALA A 776 65.67 -3.99 -8.81
C ALA A 776 66.35 -5.35 -8.51
N SER A 777 65.63 -6.29 -7.90
CA SER A 777 66.12 -7.65 -7.64
C SER A 777 66.14 -8.57 -8.87
N GLY A 778 65.45 -8.19 -9.96
CA GLY A 778 65.30 -9.02 -11.16
C GLY A 778 66.63 -9.36 -11.85
N GLY A 779 67.62 -8.46 -11.79
CA GLY A 779 68.95 -8.71 -12.34
C GLY A 779 69.74 -9.76 -11.57
N SER A 780 69.72 -9.70 -10.23
CA SER A 780 70.35 -10.72 -9.38
C SER A 780 69.65 -12.07 -9.50
N ILE A 781 68.33 -12.08 -9.65
CA ILE A 781 67.54 -13.32 -9.83
C ILE A 781 67.81 -13.92 -11.21
N ALA A 782 67.90 -13.11 -12.28
CA ALA A 782 68.26 -13.63 -13.60
C ALA A 782 69.69 -14.23 -13.62
N ALA A 783 70.60 -13.71 -12.80
CA ALA A 783 71.97 -14.23 -12.69
C ALA A 783 72.06 -15.60 -12.00
N THR A 784 71.01 -16.07 -11.31
CA THR A 784 70.97 -17.42 -10.71
C THR A 784 70.57 -18.51 -11.71
N ALA A 785 70.36 -18.15 -12.98
CA ALA A 785 69.96 -19.09 -14.01
C ALA A 785 70.96 -20.24 -14.17
N VAL A 786 70.45 -21.46 -14.15
CA VAL A 786 71.21 -22.68 -14.42
C VAL A 786 70.84 -23.24 -15.79
N ASP A 787 71.81 -23.82 -16.50
CA ASP A 787 71.54 -24.50 -17.77
C ASP A 787 71.01 -25.90 -17.50
N VAL A 788 69.82 -26.19 -18.04
CA VAL A 788 69.17 -27.50 -17.97
C VAL A 788 68.85 -27.90 -19.41
N ASN A 789 69.62 -28.83 -19.97
CA ASN A 789 69.47 -29.32 -21.35
C ASN A 789 69.41 -28.19 -22.41
N GLY A 790 70.18 -27.11 -22.24
CA GLY A 790 70.19 -25.96 -23.16
C GLY A 790 69.08 -24.93 -22.93
N VAL A 791 68.28 -25.08 -21.87
CA VAL A 791 67.31 -24.09 -21.37
C VAL A 791 67.86 -23.42 -20.12
N LYS A 792 67.90 -22.09 -20.09
CA LYS A 792 68.22 -21.31 -18.90
C LYS A 792 67.04 -21.32 -17.94
N VAL A 793 67.20 -21.94 -16.78
CA VAL A 793 66.15 -22.09 -15.77
C VAL A 793 66.46 -21.22 -14.57
N VAL A 794 65.50 -20.38 -14.18
CA VAL A 794 65.50 -19.69 -12.88
C VAL A 794 64.34 -20.23 -12.06
N ALA A 795 64.65 -20.84 -10.91
CA ALA A 795 63.65 -21.32 -9.97
C ALA A 795 63.98 -20.76 -8.58
N GLN A 796 63.12 -19.88 -8.04
CA GLN A 796 63.43 -19.24 -6.75
C GLN A 796 62.19 -18.88 -5.93
N ARG A 797 62.34 -18.95 -4.60
CA ARG A 797 61.42 -18.35 -3.63
C ARG A 797 61.73 -16.87 -3.45
N VAL A 798 60.68 -16.04 -3.45
CA VAL A 798 60.74 -14.59 -3.25
C VAL A 798 59.85 -14.23 -2.05
N PRO A 799 60.42 -14.14 -0.83
CA PRO A 799 59.65 -13.89 0.38
C PRO A 799 58.92 -12.56 0.38
N GLY A 800 57.69 -12.54 0.90
CA GLY A 800 56.87 -11.34 1.05
C GLY A 800 56.21 -10.86 -0.25
N VAL A 801 56.14 -11.69 -1.29
CA VAL A 801 55.65 -11.31 -2.62
C VAL A 801 54.35 -12.02 -2.96
N GLY A 802 53.29 -11.25 -3.21
CA GLY A 802 51.98 -11.77 -3.66
C GLY A 802 51.94 -12.04 -5.17
N GLY A 803 50.85 -12.66 -5.65
CA GLY A 803 50.76 -13.16 -7.04
C GLY A 803 50.91 -12.10 -8.15
N GLY A 804 50.42 -10.88 -7.94
CA GLY A 804 50.56 -9.80 -8.93
C GLY A 804 52.00 -9.32 -9.10
N ASP A 805 52.73 -9.19 -7.98
CA ASP A 805 54.13 -8.78 -7.98
C ASP A 805 55.05 -9.91 -8.45
N ALA A 806 54.78 -11.16 -8.05
CA ALA A 806 55.49 -12.35 -8.52
C ALA A 806 55.37 -12.49 -10.05
N ARG A 807 54.19 -12.16 -10.60
CA ARG A 807 53.95 -12.12 -12.04
C ARG A 807 54.84 -11.11 -12.74
N THR A 808 54.85 -9.88 -12.23
CA THR A 808 55.64 -8.80 -12.82
C THR A 808 57.14 -9.12 -12.77
N LEU A 809 57.62 -9.65 -11.65
CA LEU A 809 59.02 -10.04 -11.48
C LEU A 809 59.41 -11.22 -12.39
N ALA A 810 58.57 -12.26 -12.51
CA ALA A 810 58.86 -13.41 -13.38
C ALA A 810 59.00 -13.00 -14.86
N GLN A 811 58.17 -12.06 -15.31
CA GLN A 811 58.25 -11.52 -16.67
C GLN A 811 59.51 -10.69 -16.91
N ASP A 812 59.91 -9.86 -15.94
CA ASP A 812 61.16 -9.07 -16.00
C ASP A 812 62.40 -9.97 -16.00
N VAL A 813 62.48 -10.95 -15.08
CA VAL A 813 63.57 -11.93 -15.03
C VAL A 813 63.66 -12.68 -16.35
N ARG A 814 62.53 -13.16 -16.90
CA ARG A 814 62.50 -13.83 -18.21
C ARG A 814 63.03 -12.93 -19.32
N ALA A 815 62.65 -11.65 -19.34
CA ALA A 815 63.14 -10.69 -20.33
C ALA A 815 64.67 -10.48 -20.23
N ARG A 816 65.23 -10.46 -19.01
CA ARG A 816 66.68 -10.31 -18.79
C ARG A 816 67.51 -11.52 -19.21
N LEU A 817 66.90 -12.71 -19.32
CA LEU A 817 67.58 -13.91 -19.82
C LEU A 817 67.78 -13.90 -21.35
N GLY A 818 67.17 -12.95 -22.05
CA GLY A 818 67.32 -12.73 -23.49
C GLY A 818 66.57 -13.75 -24.36
N GLU A 819 67.06 -13.93 -25.59
CA GLU A 819 66.40 -14.75 -26.62
C GLU A 819 66.78 -16.24 -26.61
N ALA A 820 67.78 -16.63 -25.81
CA ALA A 820 68.12 -18.05 -25.63
C ALA A 820 66.99 -18.78 -24.88
N PRO A 821 66.74 -20.09 -25.12
CA PRO A 821 65.67 -20.83 -24.45
C PRO A 821 65.69 -20.61 -22.93
N ALA A 822 64.60 -20.11 -22.35
CA ALA A 822 64.54 -19.75 -20.94
C ALA A 822 63.17 -20.01 -20.29
N ALA A 823 63.21 -20.50 -19.05
CA ALA A 823 62.06 -20.74 -18.20
C ALA A 823 62.29 -20.16 -16.80
N VAL A 824 61.37 -19.34 -16.32
CA VAL A 824 61.42 -18.70 -15.00
C VAL A 824 60.24 -19.18 -14.19
N VAL A 825 60.50 -19.73 -13.00
CA VAL A 825 59.50 -20.15 -12.02
C VAL A 825 59.77 -19.44 -10.70
N LEU A 826 58.86 -18.59 -10.25
CA LEU A 826 58.96 -17.89 -8.98
C LEU A 826 57.84 -18.31 -8.03
N PHE A 827 58.23 -18.56 -6.77
CA PHE A 827 57.31 -18.79 -5.66
C PHE A 827 57.31 -17.58 -4.76
N GLY A 828 56.19 -16.87 -4.68
CA GLY A 828 55.99 -15.80 -3.71
C GLY A 828 55.24 -16.30 -2.48
N ASP A 829 55.66 -15.93 -1.28
CA ASP A 829 54.93 -16.19 -0.04
C ASP A 829 54.55 -14.88 0.65
N ALA A 830 53.25 -14.58 0.69
CA ALA A 830 52.67 -13.42 1.35
C ALA A 830 51.32 -13.79 1.96
N ASP A 831 51.02 -13.25 3.14
CA ASP A 831 49.74 -13.45 3.86
C ASP A 831 49.34 -14.93 3.99
N ASP A 832 50.29 -15.79 4.40
CA ASP A 832 50.13 -17.25 4.54
C ASP A 832 49.63 -17.98 3.26
N LYS A 833 49.81 -17.36 2.10
CA LYS A 833 49.49 -17.92 0.79
C LYS A 833 50.73 -18.00 -0.08
N VAL A 834 50.76 -19.04 -0.90
CA VAL A 834 51.80 -19.26 -1.91
C VAL A 834 51.26 -18.83 -3.26
N ALA A 835 51.98 -17.99 -3.97
CA ALA A 835 51.78 -17.70 -5.38
C ALA A 835 52.88 -18.39 -6.19
N VAL A 836 52.53 -19.09 -7.26
CA VAL A 836 53.48 -19.73 -8.17
C VAL A 836 53.28 -19.14 -9.55
N VAL A 837 54.35 -18.63 -10.16
CA VAL A 837 54.31 -18.06 -11.51
C VAL A 837 55.39 -18.71 -12.36
N ALA A 838 55.01 -19.14 -13.57
CA ALA A 838 55.93 -19.61 -14.59
C ALA A 838 55.85 -18.69 -15.82
N ALA A 839 57.01 -18.29 -16.33
CA ALA A 839 57.15 -17.49 -17.55
C ALA A 839 58.23 -18.12 -18.44
N VAL A 840 57.86 -18.47 -19.68
CA VAL A 840 58.76 -19.12 -20.65
C VAL A 840 58.85 -18.23 -21.89
N ASN A 841 60.05 -18.09 -22.46
CA ASN A 841 60.23 -17.30 -23.68
C ASN A 841 59.96 -18.15 -24.95
N PRO A 842 59.78 -17.55 -26.13
CA PRO A 842 59.44 -18.29 -27.35
C PRO A 842 60.43 -19.42 -27.70
N ALA A 843 61.73 -19.20 -27.46
CA ALA A 843 62.77 -20.21 -27.68
C ALA A 843 62.64 -21.39 -26.71
N GLY A 844 62.28 -21.14 -25.44
CA GLY A 844 61.99 -22.17 -24.43
C GLY A 844 60.75 -23.00 -24.78
N ILE A 845 59.71 -22.37 -25.33
CA ILE A 845 58.52 -23.08 -25.84
C ILE A 845 58.87 -23.95 -27.04
N THR A 846 59.72 -23.45 -27.93
CA THR A 846 60.22 -24.22 -29.09
C THR A 846 61.08 -25.40 -28.64
N ALA A 847 61.80 -25.25 -27.53
CA ALA A 847 62.55 -26.32 -26.85
C ALA A 847 61.66 -27.26 -26.01
N GLY A 848 60.32 -27.15 -26.10
CA GLY A 848 59.38 -28.09 -25.48
C GLY A 848 58.82 -27.66 -24.11
N VAL A 849 59.36 -26.61 -23.49
CA VAL A 849 58.96 -26.18 -22.14
C VAL A 849 57.69 -25.32 -22.18
N LYS A 850 56.66 -25.68 -21.41
CA LYS A 850 55.39 -24.92 -21.34
C LYS A 850 55.10 -24.47 -19.92
N ALA A 851 54.89 -23.16 -19.72
CA ALA A 851 54.58 -22.59 -18.41
C ALA A 851 53.33 -23.22 -17.77
N GLY A 852 52.29 -23.46 -18.57
CA GLY A 852 51.05 -24.10 -18.10
C GLY A 852 51.25 -25.50 -17.54
N ASP A 853 52.18 -26.28 -18.08
CA ASP A 853 52.46 -27.65 -17.62
C ASP A 853 53.33 -27.64 -16.36
N LEU A 854 54.31 -26.74 -16.28
CA LEU A 854 55.07 -26.49 -15.05
C LEU A 854 54.13 -26.14 -13.87
N ILE A 855 53.17 -25.24 -14.07
CA ILE A 855 52.25 -24.82 -13.00
C ILE A 855 51.29 -25.94 -12.58
N LYS A 856 50.83 -26.78 -13.50
CA LYS A 856 49.96 -27.93 -13.17
C LYS A 856 50.64 -28.94 -12.25
N GLU A 857 51.95 -29.11 -12.39
CA GLU A 857 52.74 -30.04 -11.56
C GLU A 857 53.18 -29.38 -10.24
N LEU A 858 53.49 -28.08 -10.26
CA LEU A 858 54.04 -27.37 -9.10
C LEU A 858 52.98 -26.86 -8.11
N ALA A 859 51.83 -26.38 -8.60
CA ALA A 859 50.79 -25.82 -7.73
C ALA A 859 50.17 -26.86 -6.75
N PRO A 860 49.92 -28.12 -7.14
CA PRO A 860 49.43 -29.14 -6.20
C PRO A 860 50.38 -29.46 -5.05
N VAL A 861 51.70 -29.35 -5.27
CA VAL A 861 52.73 -29.64 -4.26
C VAL A 861 52.65 -28.66 -3.07
N VAL A 862 52.28 -27.41 -3.35
CA VAL A 862 52.04 -26.37 -2.34
C VAL A 862 50.58 -26.31 -1.88
N GLY A 863 49.80 -27.38 -2.11
CA GLY A 863 48.41 -27.50 -1.68
C GLY A 863 47.43 -26.66 -2.50
N GLY A 864 47.71 -26.50 -3.80
CA GLY A 864 47.08 -25.50 -4.64
C GLY A 864 46.69 -25.97 -6.04
N ARG A 865 46.23 -25.01 -6.86
CA ARG A 865 45.92 -25.23 -8.29
C ARG A 865 46.33 -24.02 -9.11
N GLY A 866 46.55 -24.25 -10.41
CA GLY A 866 46.92 -23.19 -11.33
C GLY A 866 46.78 -23.62 -12.79
N GLY A 867 47.02 -22.67 -13.69
CA GLY A 867 46.96 -22.90 -15.12
C GLY A 867 47.35 -21.67 -15.91
N GLY A 868 47.53 -21.85 -17.21
CA GLY A 868 47.87 -20.76 -18.11
C GLY A 868 48.27 -21.24 -19.49
N LYS A 869 48.84 -20.31 -20.27
CA LYS A 869 49.30 -20.53 -21.64
C LYS A 869 50.73 -21.07 -21.65
N PRO A 870 51.24 -21.56 -22.80
CA PRO A 870 52.62 -22.03 -22.92
C PRO A 870 53.69 -21.00 -22.52
N ASP A 871 53.45 -19.72 -22.76
CA ASP A 871 54.38 -18.61 -22.48
C ASP A 871 54.27 -18.06 -21.05
N PHE A 872 53.12 -18.20 -20.42
CA PHE A 872 52.87 -17.69 -19.09
C PHE A 872 51.74 -18.43 -18.37
N ALA A 873 51.99 -18.83 -17.12
CA ALA A 873 51.01 -19.45 -16.26
C ALA A 873 51.18 -19.06 -14.81
N GLN A 874 50.08 -19.15 -14.05
CA GLN A 874 50.06 -18.80 -12.64
C GLN A 874 49.18 -19.77 -11.85
N GLY A 875 49.54 -19.96 -10.59
CA GLY A 875 48.80 -20.76 -9.63
C GLY A 875 48.99 -20.22 -8.22
N GLY A 876 48.33 -20.87 -7.27
CA GLY A 876 48.55 -20.58 -5.87
C GLY A 876 48.13 -21.73 -4.97
N GLY A 877 48.64 -21.73 -3.75
CA GLY A 877 48.43 -22.75 -2.73
C GLY A 877 48.54 -22.15 -1.33
N THR A 878 48.44 -23.01 -0.31
CA THR A 878 48.39 -22.61 1.09
C THR A 878 49.53 -23.20 1.94
N ASP A 879 50.31 -24.13 1.39
CA ASP A 879 51.38 -24.79 2.14
C ASP A 879 52.76 -24.19 1.80
N VAL A 880 53.13 -23.14 2.54
CA VAL A 880 54.43 -22.45 2.42
C VAL A 880 55.61 -23.40 2.72
N THR A 881 55.41 -24.45 3.53
CA THR A 881 56.48 -25.38 3.92
C THR A 881 56.92 -26.29 2.78
N LYS A 882 56.11 -26.39 1.72
CA LYS A 882 56.37 -27.22 0.54
C LYS A 882 57.01 -26.47 -0.63
N ILE A 883 57.29 -25.18 -0.49
CA ILE A 883 57.90 -24.37 -1.56
C ILE A 883 59.25 -24.95 -1.98
N ASP A 884 60.12 -25.31 -1.04
CA ASP A 884 61.46 -25.83 -1.37
C ASP A 884 61.35 -27.17 -2.12
N ALA A 885 60.44 -28.05 -1.70
CA ALA A 885 60.17 -29.32 -2.39
C ALA A 885 59.64 -29.11 -3.82
N ALA A 886 58.81 -28.08 -4.05
CA ALA A 886 58.32 -27.73 -5.37
C ALA A 886 59.44 -27.09 -6.24
N LEU A 887 60.32 -26.27 -5.67
CA LEU A 887 61.47 -25.69 -6.36
C LEU A 887 62.44 -26.75 -6.88
N ASP A 888 62.72 -27.78 -6.08
CA ASP A 888 63.61 -28.89 -6.46
C ASP A 888 63.09 -29.71 -7.64
N MET A 889 61.78 -29.69 -7.90
CA MET A 889 61.18 -30.36 -9.06
C MET A 889 61.42 -29.59 -10.36
N VAL A 890 61.63 -28.26 -10.32
CA VAL A 890 61.65 -27.42 -11.52
C VAL A 890 62.71 -27.85 -12.55
N PRO A 891 63.98 -28.10 -12.20
CA PRO A 891 64.97 -28.58 -13.17
C PRO A 891 64.58 -29.92 -13.81
N THR A 892 64.01 -30.84 -13.01
CA THR A 892 63.56 -32.15 -13.50
C THR A 892 62.38 -32.01 -14.47
N LEU A 893 61.46 -31.09 -14.20
CA LEU A 893 60.31 -30.83 -15.08
C LEU A 893 60.72 -30.14 -16.38
N VAL A 894 61.76 -29.30 -16.36
CA VAL A 894 62.32 -28.68 -17.56
C VAL A 894 63.18 -29.66 -18.38
N ALA A 895 63.83 -30.63 -17.73
CA ALA A 895 64.65 -31.65 -18.39
C ALA A 895 63.86 -32.83 -18.98
N ARG A 896 62.52 -32.84 -18.84
CA ARG A 896 61.66 -33.88 -19.40
C ARG A 896 61.34 -33.52 -20.86
N ASP A 897 61.80 -34.39 -21.74
CA ASP A 897 61.87 -34.29 -23.21
C ASP A 897 63.06 -33.44 -23.72
#